data_AF-A0A0D0K103-F1
#
_entry.id   AF-A0A0D0K103-F1
#
_cell.length_a   1.000
_cell.length_b   1.000
_cell.length_c   1.000
_cell.angle_alpha   90.00
_cell.angle_beta   90.00
_cell.angle_gamma   90.00
#
_symmetry.space_group_name_H-M   'P 1'
#
loop_
_entity.id
_entity.type
_entity.pdbx_description
1 polymer ?
#
loop_
_entity_poly.entity_id
_entity_poly.type
_entity_poly.pdbx_seq_one_letter_code
_entity_poly.pdbx_strand_id
1 'polypeptide(L)'
;MDKVGTDRAVTSATAGGGIRLVRRSSHREAPRRWPEDCAPLFGAGDGRPWQVLGGPGTGKTSLIADVAVARMTAAGSDPESVLVLTHSRQAAVDMREQITAGLLGADSAPRATREPLVRTVHSYAFAVLRLQASGYGNPPPRLLTNADQDSVIREMLRGEVEDGASRWPERVRPALGLVGFASELRDLILRAAERGLGPEDLVAWGRKHARPEWVAAGKFAAQYEQAMLLRGSVGVETPEATSPGLDAAELVGAALTAFATDPDLLVRERTRIRHVLVDDAQHLDPQAAQLIRLLAAGASSTVVAGDPDQAVFSFRGADARFLADLDDRMGARRIILSHNHRASAAVGSVAGAVASMLPGRVGHRVAGAYRDEPQGDGTDSDVVTRAVPPVRVVVASSTAKEAVAIADTFRRAHLADGVAWSDMAVVVRSVPRSLPPLRRALHAAGVPVVSSATALPLHRQRGAAALLLVMRAVAASRCAPERSQTVFSEDAALALVEGPIGAADPLAVRRLRRGLRRGDVGEGGDRDSSTLLRAAVIGDSVDEIVGRLSDVESAPLRRVRAVVSATAAAVGASGRRVEEALWAGWRATTLERRWVASSARGGPLGVQADRDLDSVVALFDAAASYVDSLPRGTLEGFVDHVTDQEIPVGDGRREAVTPDAVRVISAHAAVGRQWDVVAVAGVQEGLWPALRPRGSLLGVEALVDLAAGISDGGRDLEDRVSRTAPLLAEERRLFLVACSRARSSLLVTAVDSVTGGSDAVRSRFVDDMLASGLARHSVGDPSSDEVPAETPQGRVLALPALVAELRSVVCDRGVAEADPARHARAASHLARLAREGVRGAHPDEWYGVSGISTDEALWDPEDGPVSLSPSTVEVLTACPLRWALERSGGTDGDTVHAVTGTLVHTLVQAVAGRVPPDEVRRELEKAWVAVDLGSSWFSRKELARTATMIDTFQEWMSRSRGELTAVGVEVPVDGILPPRTPDEPPVHLRGRIDRLERDPDGRAVVIDVKTGKNPASAAATADHAQLATYQIALAAGAVEGEPAGDPGGGRLVYVAKGHRSTGATQRTQPPLSGETLEQWRDVVVDAARATRGPVFEARVNDGCRHCPIASSCPAQDKGRQVTEG
;
A
#
# COMPACT_ATOMS: atom_id res chain seq x y z
N MET A 1 12.21 15.37 65.03
CA MET A 1 13.63 15.73 64.96
C MET A 1 14.24 14.99 63.77
N ASP A 2 14.48 15.75 62.69
CA ASP A 2 15.62 15.76 61.75
C ASP A 2 16.36 14.46 61.42
N LYS A 3 16.82 14.15 60.19
CA LYS A 3 16.86 14.80 58.87
C LYS A 3 17.40 13.75 57.88
N VAL A 4 16.86 13.78 56.65
CA VAL A 4 17.54 13.68 55.33
C VAL A 4 18.59 12.58 55.07
N GLY A 5 18.33 11.78 54.02
CA GLY A 5 19.33 11.02 53.27
C GLY A 5 18.75 10.54 51.93
N THR A 6 19.05 11.31 50.88
CA THR A 6 18.77 11.05 49.46
C THR A 6 19.36 9.73 48.97
N ASP A 7 18.59 8.94 48.22
CA ASP A 7 19.15 7.83 47.44
C ASP A 7 18.80 7.94 45.95
N ARG A 8 19.85 8.08 45.14
CA ARG A 8 19.82 8.07 43.67
C ARG A 8 19.77 6.62 43.21
N ALA A 9 18.63 6.19 42.68
CA ALA A 9 18.55 4.91 41.97
C ALA A 9 18.88 5.09 40.48
N VAL A 10 20.14 4.83 40.12
CA VAL A 10 20.50 4.35 38.79
C VAL A 10 21.05 2.93 39.00
N THR A 11 20.19 1.93 38.79
CA THR A 11 20.62 0.55 38.66
C THR A 11 19.94 -0.06 37.45
N SER A 12 20.79 -0.36 36.46
CA SER A 12 20.51 -1.19 35.30
C SER A 12 19.87 -2.51 35.73
N ALA A 13 18.63 -2.76 35.32
CA ALA A 13 17.99 -4.06 35.48
C ALA A 13 18.14 -4.86 34.17
N THR A 14 19.11 -5.77 34.16
CA THR A 14 19.10 -6.98 33.33
C THR A 14 17.86 -7.81 33.71
N ALA A 15 16.81 -7.76 32.89
CA ALA A 15 15.57 -8.47 33.15
C ALA A 15 15.66 -9.94 32.70
N GLY A 16 15.92 -10.83 33.66
CA GLY A 16 15.46 -12.22 33.57
C GLY A 16 13.94 -12.23 33.64
N GLY A 17 13.28 -12.81 32.63
CA GLY A 17 11.83 -12.79 32.45
C GLY A 17 11.07 -13.61 33.48
N GLY A 18 10.81 -13.04 34.66
CA GLY A 18 9.74 -13.49 35.55
C GLY A 18 8.44 -12.79 35.17
N ILE A 19 7.45 -13.53 34.65
CA ILE A 19 6.11 -12.99 34.37
C ILE A 19 5.45 -12.66 35.72
N ARG A 20 5.40 -11.36 36.06
CA ARG A 20 4.64 -10.88 37.21
C ARG A 20 3.23 -10.54 36.73
N LEU A 21 2.25 -11.32 37.15
CA LEU A 21 0.84 -10.94 36.99
C LEU A 21 0.57 -9.72 37.87
N VAL A 22 0.60 -8.54 37.26
CA VAL A 22 0.22 -7.30 37.92
C VAL A 22 -1.29 -7.14 37.75
N ARG A 23 -2.02 -7.12 38.87
CA ARG A 23 -3.45 -6.79 38.84
C ARG A 23 -3.57 -5.39 38.25
N ARG A 24 -4.37 -5.19 37.19
CA ARG A 24 -4.72 -3.85 36.70
C ARG A 24 -5.15 -3.02 37.92
N SER A 25 -4.55 -1.86 38.11
CA SER A 25 -5.01 -0.90 39.10
C SER A 25 -6.42 -0.46 38.70
N SER A 26 -7.43 -1.15 39.22
CA SER A 26 -8.81 -0.69 39.09
C SER A 26 -8.91 0.56 39.95
N HIS A 27 -8.83 1.73 39.31
CA HIS A 27 -9.40 2.92 39.92
C HIS A 27 -10.86 2.56 40.22
N ARG A 28 -11.22 2.51 41.50
CA ARG A 28 -12.63 2.53 41.92
C ARG A 28 -13.17 3.87 41.41
N GLU A 29 -13.83 3.87 40.26
CA GLU A 29 -14.56 5.04 39.80
C GLU A 29 -15.58 5.40 40.88
N ALA A 30 -15.65 6.69 41.23
CA ALA A 30 -16.68 7.17 42.13
C ALA A 30 -18.07 6.83 41.56
N PRO A 31 -19.06 6.51 42.41
CA PRO A 31 -20.40 6.20 41.94
C PRO A 31 -20.94 7.36 41.10
N ARG A 32 -21.33 7.06 39.86
CA ARG A 32 -21.93 8.04 38.95
C ARG A 32 -23.25 8.54 39.54
N ARG A 33 -23.47 9.85 39.47
CA ARG A 33 -24.73 10.50 39.88
C ARG A 33 -25.49 10.96 38.66
N TRP A 34 -26.76 10.61 38.59
CA TRP A 34 -27.66 10.97 37.50
C TRP A 34 -28.66 12.05 37.94
N PRO A 35 -29.16 12.91 37.02
CA PRO A 35 -30.22 13.87 37.33
C PRO A 35 -31.45 13.21 37.93
N GLU A 36 -32.25 13.96 38.71
CA GLU A 36 -33.49 13.44 39.33
C GLU A 36 -34.48 12.90 38.29
N ASP A 37 -34.51 13.47 37.08
CA ASP A 37 -35.34 13.00 35.95
C ASP A 37 -35.02 11.54 35.54
N CYS A 38 -33.83 11.03 35.87
CA CYS A 38 -33.44 9.65 35.62
C CYS A 38 -33.85 8.68 36.74
N ALA A 39 -34.25 9.17 37.92
CA ALA A 39 -34.65 8.32 39.06
C ALA A 39 -35.73 7.27 38.71
N PRO A 40 -36.75 7.57 37.88
CA PRO A 40 -37.74 6.58 37.47
C PRO A 40 -37.16 5.35 36.74
N LEU A 41 -36.00 5.48 36.07
CA LEU A 41 -35.35 4.36 35.38
C LEU A 41 -34.85 3.27 36.34
N PHE A 42 -34.56 3.65 37.59
CA PHE A 42 -34.08 2.77 38.65
C PHE A 42 -35.22 2.17 39.49
N GLY A 43 -36.44 2.70 39.38
CA GLY A 43 -37.65 2.20 40.08
C GLY A 43 -38.30 0.99 39.41
N ALA A 44 -39.39 0.47 39.97
CA ALA A 44 -40.16 -0.63 39.35
C ALA A 44 -40.75 -0.19 38.00
N GLY A 45 -40.65 -1.06 36.98
CA GLY A 45 -41.20 -0.79 35.66
C GLY A 45 -42.72 -1.00 35.60
N ASP A 46 -43.41 -0.17 34.84
CA ASP A 46 -44.87 -0.23 34.60
C ASP A 46 -45.21 -0.74 33.18
N GLY A 47 -44.23 -1.35 32.48
CA GLY A 47 -44.38 -1.86 31.12
C GLY A 47 -44.26 -0.81 30.01
N ARG A 48 -44.30 0.50 30.29
CA ARG A 48 -44.13 1.54 29.25
C ARG A 48 -42.65 1.78 28.95
N PRO A 49 -42.24 1.82 27.67
CA PRO A 49 -40.84 2.03 27.31
C PRO A 49 -40.35 3.43 27.68
N TRP A 50 -39.08 3.55 27.99
CA TRP A 50 -38.38 4.82 28.17
C TRP A 50 -37.51 5.14 26.95
N GLN A 51 -37.61 6.37 26.46
CA GLN A 51 -36.77 6.95 25.43
C GLN A 51 -35.74 7.87 26.10
N VAL A 52 -34.46 7.51 26.06
CA VAL A 52 -33.38 8.31 26.62
C VAL A 52 -32.58 8.94 25.48
N LEU A 53 -32.68 10.26 25.35
CA LEU A 53 -31.98 11.03 24.32
C LEU A 53 -30.88 11.88 24.96
N GLY A 54 -29.82 12.16 24.23
CA GLY A 54 -28.79 13.09 24.67
C GLY A 54 -27.67 13.20 23.66
N GLY A 55 -27.02 14.36 23.59
CA GLY A 55 -25.91 14.59 22.68
C GLY A 55 -24.67 13.71 22.95
N PRO A 56 -23.60 13.86 22.16
CA PRO A 56 -22.35 13.13 22.36
C PRO A 56 -21.73 13.42 23.74
N GLY A 57 -21.34 12.37 24.49
CA GLY A 57 -20.63 12.52 25.78
C GLY A 57 -21.53 12.73 27.01
N THR A 58 -22.85 12.64 26.86
CA THR A 58 -23.83 12.83 27.93
C THR A 58 -24.02 11.64 28.88
N GLY A 59 -23.28 10.54 28.67
CA GLY A 59 -23.31 9.38 29.57
C GLY A 59 -24.39 8.33 29.29
N LYS A 60 -25.12 8.38 28.16
CA LYS A 60 -26.17 7.41 27.78
C LYS A 60 -25.79 5.94 28.03
N THR A 61 -24.66 5.49 27.49
CA THR A 61 -24.14 4.13 27.66
C THR A 61 -23.90 3.77 29.13
N SER A 62 -23.31 4.69 29.90
CA SER A 62 -23.05 4.50 31.34
C SER A 62 -24.35 4.46 32.15
N LEU A 63 -25.37 5.23 31.76
CA LEU A 63 -26.70 5.17 32.37
C LEU A 63 -27.36 3.80 32.12
N ILE A 64 -27.26 3.26 30.90
CA ILE A 64 -27.74 1.91 30.60
C ILE A 64 -27.02 0.86 31.45
N ALA A 65 -25.70 0.96 31.60
CA ALA A 65 -24.92 0.08 32.46
C ALA A 65 -25.37 0.16 33.93
N ASP A 66 -25.56 1.37 34.47
CA ASP A 66 -26.00 1.58 35.85
C ASP A 66 -27.43 1.08 36.09
N VAL A 67 -28.33 1.27 35.12
CA VAL A 67 -29.68 0.69 35.16
C VAL A 67 -29.61 -0.84 35.14
N ALA A 68 -28.77 -1.44 34.30
CA ALA A 68 -28.58 -2.89 34.27
C ALA A 68 -28.09 -3.42 35.63
N VAL A 69 -27.08 -2.78 36.22
CA VAL A 69 -26.56 -3.13 37.55
C VAL A 69 -27.66 -3.03 38.60
N ALA A 70 -28.42 -1.94 38.64
CA ALA A 70 -29.52 -1.75 39.58
C ALA A 70 -30.61 -2.83 39.46
N ARG A 71 -30.94 -3.28 38.23
CA ARG A 71 -31.89 -4.38 37.99
C ARG A 71 -31.36 -5.71 38.52
N MET A 72 -30.06 -5.96 38.40
CA MET A 72 -29.43 -7.21 38.84
C MET A 72 -29.28 -7.29 40.36
N THR A 73 -29.08 -6.15 41.03
CA THR A 73 -28.88 -6.07 42.49
C THR A 73 -30.19 -5.90 43.27
N ALA A 74 -31.33 -5.79 42.59
CA ALA A 74 -32.62 -5.65 43.25
C ALA A 74 -32.98 -6.91 44.07
N ALA A 75 -33.70 -6.73 45.19
CA ALA A 75 -34.10 -7.85 46.03
C ALA A 75 -35.05 -8.80 45.27
N GLY A 76 -34.68 -10.07 45.16
CA GLY A 76 -35.47 -11.11 44.48
C GLY A 76 -35.38 -11.10 42.95
N SER A 77 -34.50 -10.31 42.33
CA SER A 77 -34.31 -10.31 40.87
C SER A 77 -33.43 -11.48 40.41
N ASP A 78 -33.81 -12.08 39.28
CA ASP A 78 -32.96 -13.00 38.53
C ASP A 78 -32.05 -12.20 37.58
N PRO A 79 -30.71 -12.27 37.70
CA PRO A 79 -29.79 -11.62 36.77
C PRO A 79 -30.02 -12.01 35.30
N GLU A 80 -30.49 -13.24 35.01
CA GLU A 80 -30.80 -13.70 33.65
C GLU A 80 -32.02 -12.99 33.03
N SER A 81 -32.74 -12.20 33.82
CA SER A 81 -33.88 -11.40 33.35
C SER A 81 -33.50 -10.08 32.68
N VAL A 82 -32.21 -9.71 32.68
CA VAL A 82 -31.70 -8.48 32.07
C VAL A 82 -31.02 -8.80 30.73
N LEU A 83 -31.52 -8.20 29.65
CA LEU A 83 -30.91 -8.25 28.32
C LEU A 83 -30.48 -6.85 27.90
N VAL A 84 -29.18 -6.69 27.64
CA VAL A 84 -28.60 -5.46 27.07
C VAL A 84 -28.23 -5.70 25.61
N LEU A 85 -28.84 -4.93 24.72
CA LEU A 85 -28.60 -4.98 23.28
C LEU A 85 -27.80 -3.75 22.85
N THR A 86 -26.72 -4.01 22.11
CA THR A 86 -25.81 -3.00 21.57
C THR A 86 -25.69 -3.15 20.05
N HIS A 87 -25.27 -2.09 19.36
CA HIS A 87 -25.11 -2.12 17.90
C HIS A 87 -23.86 -2.90 17.44
N SER A 88 -22.77 -2.88 18.19
CA SER A 88 -21.48 -3.44 17.76
C SER A 88 -20.84 -4.38 18.78
N ARG A 89 -19.96 -5.27 18.31
CA ARG A 89 -19.21 -6.20 19.19
C ARG A 89 -18.35 -5.46 20.21
N GLN A 90 -17.70 -4.36 19.81
CA GLN A 90 -16.88 -3.56 20.73
C GLN A 90 -17.76 -2.92 21.82
N ALA A 91 -18.88 -2.31 21.45
CA ALA A 91 -19.82 -1.76 22.42
C ALA A 91 -20.34 -2.83 23.40
N ALA A 92 -20.57 -4.05 22.93
CA ALA A 92 -20.95 -5.17 23.80
C ALA A 92 -19.85 -5.58 24.81
N VAL A 93 -18.57 -5.47 24.41
CA VAL A 93 -17.43 -5.72 25.32
C VAL A 93 -17.34 -4.60 26.35
N ASP A 94 -17.30 -3.34 25.92
CA ASP A 94 -17.17 -2.18 26.81
C ASP A 94 -18.33 -2.10 27.81
N MET A 95 -19.56 -2.37 27.36
CA MET A 95 -20.76 -2.42 28.22
C MET A 95 -20.66 -3.54 29.26
N ARG A 96 -20.16 -4.73 28.87
CA ARG A 96 -19.96 -5.84 29.80
C ARG A 96 -18.91 -5.49 30.86
N GLU A 97 -17.83 -4.83 30.47
CA GLU A 97 -16.81 -4.35 31.41
C GLU A 97 -17.39 -3.35 32.41
N GLN A 98 -18.17 -2.37 31.95
CA GLN A 98 -18.83 -1.39 32.82
C GLN A 98 -19.81 -2.03 33.81
N ILE A 99 -20.66 -2.96 33.34
CA ILE A 99 -21.59 -3.69 34.22
C ILE A 99 -20.83 -4.53 35.23
N THR A 100 -19.77 -5.24 34.80
CA THR A 100 -18.95 -6.07 35.69
C THR A 100 -18.28 -5.20 36.77
N ALA A 101 -17.73 -4.04 36.40
CA ALA A 101 -17.15 -3.11 37.34
C ALA A 101 -18.18 -2.56 38.34
N GLY A 102 -19.39 -2.21 37.87
CA GLY A 102 -20.48 -1.74 38.73
C GLY A 102 -20.95 -2.79 39.74
N LEU A 103 -21.08 -4.06 39.32
CA LEU A 103 -21.46 -5.17 40.21
C LEU A 103 -20.42 -5.41 41.32
N LEU A 104 -19.13 -5.33 40.98
CA LEU A 104 -18.04 -5.44 41.96
C LEU A 104 -18.00 -4.24 42.92
N GLY A 105 -18.41 -3.06 42.46
CA GLY A 105 -18.50 -1.84 43.27
C GLY A 105 -19.68 -1.83 44.25
N ALA A 106 -20.77 -2.55 43.93
CA ALA A 106 -21.98 -2.64 44.74
C ALA A 106 -21.92 -3.71 45.86
N ASP A 107 -20.73 -4.21 46.21
CA ASP A 107 -20.48 -5.30 47.19
C ASP A 107 -21.38 -6.54 47.00
N SER A 108 -21.83 -6.77 45.77
CA SER A 108 -22.68 -7.89 45.41
C SER A 108 -21.83 -9.09 45.01
N ALA A 109 -22.11 -10.28 45.55
CA ALA A 109 -21.39 -11.49 45.19
C ALA A 109 -21.61 -11.80 43.69
N PRO A 110 -20.54 -12.05 42.89
CA PRO A 110 -20.69 -12.39 41.48
C PRO A 110 -21.52 -13.67 41.34
N ARG A 111 -22.67 -13.57 40.68
CA ARG A 111 -23.51 -14.72 40.33
C ARG A 111 -23.18 -15.17 38.93
N ALA A 112 -22.86 -16.45 38.75
CA ALA A 112 -22.69 -17.03 37.43
C ALA A 112 -24.05 -17.07 36.70
N THR A 113 -24.11 -16.52 35.49
CA THR A 113 -25.29 -16.63 34.60
C THR A 113 -25.02 -17.70 33.54
N ARG A 114 -26.07 -18.40 33.12
CA ARG A 114 -26.00 -19.39 32.04
C ARG A 114 -25.91 -18.74 30.67
N GLU A 115 -26.47 -17.54 30.53
CA GLU A 115 -26.48 -16.78 29.29
C GLU A 115 -25.72 -15.45 29.39
N PRO A 116 -25.07 -15.00 28.29
CA PRO A 116 -24.52 -13.66 28.20
C PRO A 116 -25.62 -12.58 28.22
N LEU A 117 -25.56 -11.70 29.22
CA LEU A 117 -26.51 -10.60 29.43
C LEU A 117 -26.38 -9.48 28.38
N VAL A 118 -25.15 -9.22 27.95
CA VAL A 118 -24.83 -8.19 26.96
C VAL A 118 -24.53 -8.83 25.62
N ARG A 119 -25.33 -8.48 24.62
CA ARG A 119 -25.26 -9.02 23.25
C ARG A 119 -25.38 -7.91 22.21
N THR A 120 -24.93 -8.22 21.00
CA THR A 120 -25.39 -7.51 19.80
C THR A 120 -26.74 -8.09 19.36
N VAL A 121 -27.55 -7.31 18.63
CA VAL A 121 -28.84 -7.81 18.10
C VAL A 121 -28.65 -9.09 17.28
N HIS A 122 -27.66 -9.10 16.39
CA HIS A 122 -27.31 -10.27 15.59
C HIS A 122 -26.92 -11.47 16.48
N SER A 123 -26.02 -11.30 17.46
CA SER A 123 -25.63 -12.41 18.35
C SER A 123 -26.79 -12.93 19.22
N TYR A 124 -27.83 -12.11 19.45
CA TYR A 124 -29.05 -12.56 20.10
C TYR A 124 -29.93 -13.38 19.16
N ALA A 125 -30.19 -12.88 17.94
CA ALA A 125 -30.94 -13.61 16.92
C ALA A 125 -30.33 -14.99 16.61
N PHE A 126 -29.00 -15.08 16.49
CA PHE A 126 -28.29 -16.37 16.33
C PHE A 126 -28.57 -17.35 17.48
N ALA A 127 -28.66 -16.85 18.72
CA ALA A 127 -28.92 -17.71 19.86
C ALA A 127 -30.38 -18.16 19.94
N VAL A 128 -31.34 -17.33 19.52
CA VAL A 128 -32.74 -17.72 19.37
C VAL A 128 -32.85 -18.89 18.38
N LEU A 129 -32.22 -18.77 17.21
CA LEU A 129 -32.22 -19.84 16.20
C LEU A 129 -31.54 -21.11 16.69
N ARG A 130 -30.44 -20.98 17.46
CA ARG A 130 -29.77 -22.13 18.08
C ARG A 130 -30.64 -22.80 19.14
N LEU A 131 -31.40 -22.04 19.93
CA LEU A 131 -32.35 -22.55 20.92
C LEU A 131 -33.49 -23.32 20.22
N GLN A 132 -34.05 -22.75 19.15
CA GLN A 132 -35.06 -23.42 18.34
C GLN A 132 -34.53 -24.73 17.75
N ALA A 133 -33.36 -24.69 17.08
CA ALA A 133 -32.73 -25.87 16.50
C ALA A 133 -32.52 -26.99 17.53
N SER A 134 -31.98 -26.63 18.71
CA SER A 134 -31.81 -27.59 19.81
C SER A 134 -33.13 -28.16 20.32
N GLY A 135 -34.21 -27.37 20.32
CA GLY A 135 -35.54 -27.82 20.74
C GLY A 135 -36.14 -28.89 19.83
N TYR A 136 -35.75 -28.90 18.55
CA TYR A 136 -36.21 -29.86 17.54
C TYR A 136 -35.14 -30.90 17.14
N GLY A 137 -33.97 -30.92 17.78
CA GLY A 137 -32.87 -31.83 17.44
C GLY A 137 -32.18 -31.53 16.10
N ASN A 138 -32.36 -30.31 15.57
CA ASN A 138 -31.74 -29.85 14.33
C ASN A 138 -30.31 -29.33 14.58
N PRO A 139 -29.41 -29.41 13.57
CA PRO A 139 -28.07 -28.84 13.67
C PRO A 139 -28.12 -27.31 13.83
N PRO A 140 -27.22 -26.72 14.62
CA PRO A 140 -27.22 -25.27 14.87
C PRO A 140 -26.93 -24.48 13.59
N PRO A 141 -27.52 -23.28 13.43
CA PRO A 141 -27.34 -22.46 12.22
C PRO A 141 -25.86 -22.12 11.97
N ARG A 142 -25.48 -22.01 10.69
CA ARG A 142 -24.14 -21.54 10.27
C ARG A 142 -24.20 -20.09 9.83
N LEU A 143 -23.17 -19.31 10.14
CA LEU A 143 -23.01 -17.95 9.65
C LEU A 143 -22.21 -17.96 8.34
N LEU A 144 -22.72 -17.30 7.31
CA LEU A 144 -22.00 -17.06 6.06
C LEU A 144 -21.22 -15.75 6.15
N THR A 145 -19.99 -15.73 5.65
CA THR A 145 -19.27 -14.47 5.45
C THR A 145 -19.74 -13.80 4.16
N ASN A 146 -19.58 -12.47 4.05
CA ASN A 146 -19.87 -11.76 2.80
C ASN A 146 -19.09 -12.32 1.61
N ALA A 147 -17.86 -12.81 1.83
CA ALA A 147 -17.04 -13.41 0.79
C ALA A 147 -17.63 -14.76 0.31
N ASP A 148 -18.14 -15.57 1.24
CA ASP A 148 -18.83 -16.82 0.89
C ASP A 148 -20.08 -16.53 0.05
N GLN A 149 -20.88 -15.54 0.46
CA GLN A 149 -22.06 -15.11 -0.28
C GLN A 149 -21.72 -14.59 -1.68
N ASP A 150 -20.73 -13.70 -1.78
CA ASP A 150 -20.29 -13.13 -3.07
C ASP A 150 -19.78 -14.24 -4.00
N SER A 151 -19.14 -15.29 -3.47
CA SER A 151 -18.74 -16.45 -4.27
C SER A 151 -19.94 -17.21 -4.82
N VAL A 152 -20.94 -17.51 -3.98
CA VAL A 152 -22.16 -18.22 -4.39
C VAL A 152 -22.95 -17.39 -5.41
N ILE A 153 -23.13 -16.10 -5.17
CA ILE A 153 -23.85 -15.20 -6.07
C ILE A 153 -23.16 -15.16 -7.44
N ARG A 154 -21.81 -15.03 -7.47
CA ARG A 154 -21.06 -15.06 -8.74
C ARG A 154 -21.19 -16.40 -9.48
N GLU A 155 -21.16 -17.52 -8.76
CA GLU A 155 -21.36 -18.86 -9.35
C GLU A 155 -22.74 -18.94 -10.04
N MET A 156 -23.80 -18.54 -9.33
CA MET A 156 -25.17 -18.54 -9.87
C MET A 156 -25.33 -17.57 -11.04
N LEU A 157 -24.75 -16.37 -10.96
CA LEU A 157 -24.79 -15.38 -12.04
C LEU A 157 -24.04 -15.86 -13.29
N ARG A 158 -22.94 -16.63 -13.15
CA ARG A 158 -22.26 -17.26 -14.30
C ARG A 158 -23.18 -18.25 -15.00
N GLY A 159 -23.88 -19.11 -14.23
CA GLY A 159 -24.89 -20.01 -14.78
C GLY A 159 -26.01 -19.27 -15.52
N GLU A 160 -26.53 -18.18 -14.95
CA GLU A 160 -27.52 -17.33 -15.63
C GLU A 160 -26.99 -16.73 -16.94
N VAL A 161 -25.71 -16.33 -17.00
CA VAL A 161 -25.07 -15.82 -18.23
C VAL A 161 -24.94 -16.93 -19.29
N GLU A 162 -24.55 -18.14 -18.89
CA GLU A 162 -24.48 -19.32 -19.76
C GLU A 162 -25.86 -19.68 -20.35
N ASP A 163 -26.92 -19.52 -19.56
CA ASP A 163 -28.32 -19.72 -19.97
C ASP A 163 -28.92 -18.52 -20.74
N GLY A 164 -28.11 -17.53 -21.13
CA GLY A 164 -28.51 -16.37 -21.92
C GLY A 164 -29.20 -15.24 -21.15
N ALA A 165 -29.25 -15.33 -19.81
CA ALA A 165 -29.70 -14.30 -18.87
C ALA A 165 -31.10 -13.71 -19.16
N SER A 166 -32.01 -14.55 -19.68
CA SER A 166 -33.34 -14.13 -20.15
C SER A 166 -34.20 -13.47 -19.07
N ARG A 167 -33.97 -13.81 -17.79
CA ARG A 167 -34.68 -13.29 -16.62
C ARG A 167 -34.30 -11.86 -16.26
N TRP A 168 -33.13 -11.41 -16.72
CA TRP A 168 -32.60 -10.08 -16.46
C TRP A 168 -32.93 -9.11 -17.60
N PRO A 169 -33.23 -7.83 -17.29
CA PRO A 169 -33.38 -6.80 -18.30
C PRO A 169 -32.15 -6.69 -19.21
N GLU A 170 -32.35 -6.50 -20.52
CA GLU A 170 -31.26 -6.46 -21.51
C GLU A 170 -30.14 -5.46 -21.12
N ARG A 171 -30.53 -4.29 -20.58
CA ARG A 171 -29.60 -3.23 -20.14
C ARG A 171 -28.59 -3.67 -19.06
N VAL A 172 -28.93 -4.67 -18.22
CA VAL A 172 -28.07 -5.10 -17.11
C VAL A 172 -27.30 -6.39 -17.41
N ARG A 173 -27.66 -7.12 -18.48
CA ARG A 173 -27.02 -8.40 -18.83
C ARG A 173 -25.48 -8.33 -18.97
N PRO A 174 -24.89 -7.29 -19.59
CA PRO A 174 -23.44 -7.18 -19.68
C PRO A 174 -22.74 -7.05 -18.32
N ALA A 175 -23.47 -6.60 -17.28
CA ALA A 175 -22.93 -6.41 -15.94
C ALA A 175 -22.91 -7.70 -15.09
N LEU A 176 -23.67 -8.73 -15.46
CA LEU A 176 -23.84 -9.95 -14.65
C LEU A 176 -22.53 -10.67 -14.34
N GLY A 177 -21.55 -10.61 -15.26
CA GLY A 177 -20.22 -11.21 -15.07
C GLY A 177 -19.26 -10.37 -14.22
N LEU A 178 -19.65 -9.15 -13.83
CA LEU A 178 -18.79 -8.22 -13.08
C LEU A 178 -18.93 -8.43 -11.57
N VAL A 179 -17.82 -8.38 -10.84
CA VAL A 179 -17.83 -8.53 -9.37
C VAL A 179 -18.62 -7.42 -8.68
N GLY A 180 -18.54 -6.19 -9.20
CA GLY A 180 -19.32 -5.06 -8.68
C GLY A 180 -20.83 -5.28 -8.77
N PHE A 181 -21.32 -5.97 -9.80
CA PHE A 181 -22.75 -6.28 -9.93
C PHE A 181 -23.20 -7.31 -8.89
N ALA A 182 -22.41 -8.37 -8.67
CA ALA A 182 -22.69 -9.35 -7.62
C ALA A 182 -22.76 -8.70 -6.22
N SER A 183 -21.81 -7.79 -5.93
CA SER A 183 -21.80 -7.01 -4.68
C SER A 183 -23.04 -6.12 -4.54
N GLU A 184 -23.46 -5.45 -5.61
CA GLU A 184 -24.65 -4.59 -5.61
C GLU A 184 -25.94 -5.41 -5.46
N LEU A 185 -26.03 -6.57 -6.12
CA LEU A 185 -27.16 -7.48 -5.99
C LEU A 185 -27.28 -8.01 -4.56
N ARG A 186 -26.17 -8.41 -3.94
CA ARG A 186 -26.14 -8.79 -2.53
C ARG A 186 -26.63 -7.65 -1.64
N ASP A 187 -26.15 -6.41 -1.84
CA ASP A 187 -26.59 -5.26 -1.05
C ASP A 187 -28.09 -4.97 -1.25
N LEU A 188 -28.63 -5.11 -2.47
CA LEU A 188 -30.08 -4.98 -2.71
C LEU A 188 -30.88 -5.99 -1.88
N ILE A 189 -30.49 -7.27 -1.93
CA ILE A 189 -31.17 -8.36 -1.20
C ILE A 189 -31.07 -8.12 0.31
N LEU A 190 -29.87 -7.79 0.80
CA LEU A 190 -29.61 -7.47 2.20
C LEU A 190 -30.49 -6.31 2.69
N ARG A 191 -30.55 -5.21 1.93
CA ARG A 191 -31.30 -3.99 2.30
C ARG A 191 -32.80 -4.23 2.28
N ALA A 192 -33.28 -5.08 1.38
CA ALA A 192 -34.68 -5.53 1.33
C ALA A 192 -35.02 -6.38 2.57
N ALA A 193 -34.17 -7.36 2.90
CA ALA A 193 -34.34 -8.22 4.07
C ALA A 193 -34.35 -7.42 5.38
N GLU A 194 -33.44 -6.46 5.58
CA GLU A 194 -33.41 -5.52 6.73
C GLU A 194 -34.68 -4.69 6.90
N ARG A 195 -35.52 -4.59 5.86
CA ARG A 195 -36.82 -3.90 5.86
C ARG A 195 -38.00 -4.86 5.92
N GLY A 196 -37.75 -6.17 5.96
CA GLY A 196 -38.78 -7.20 5.98
C GLY A 196 -39.41 -7.47 4.61
N LEU A 197 -38.69 -7.16 3.53
CA LEU A 197 -39.11 -7.49 2.16
C LEU A 197 -38.44 -8.80 1.74
N GLY A 198 -39.23 -9.86 1.60
CA GLY A 198 -38.77 -11.14 1.07
C GLY A 198 -38.64 -11.14 -0.45
N PRO A 199 -38.18 -12.26 -1.06
CA PRO A 199 -38.06 -12.40 -2.50
C PRO A 199 -39.36 -12.10 -3.26
N GLU A 200 -40.51 -12.57 -2.76
CA GLU A 200 -41.82 -12.35 -3.37
C GLU A 200 -42.27 -10.88 -3.26
N ASP A 201 -41.97 -10.22 -2.14
CA ASP A 201 -42.26 -8.81 -1.94
C ASP A 201 -41.44 -7.96 -2.91
N LEU A 202 -40.16 -8.29 -3.10
CA LEU A 202 -39.29 -7.59 -4.04
C LEU A 202 -39.81 -7.72 -5.49
N VAL A 203 -40.35 -8.88 -5.87
CA VAL A 203 -41.05 -9.06 -7.15
C VAL A 203 -42.31 -8.21 -7.23
N ALA A 204 -43.14 -8.21 -6.20
CA ALA A 204 -44.38 -7.42 -6.15
C ALA A 204 -44.09 -5.91 -6.24
N TRP A 205 -43.08 -5.43 -5.52
CA TRP A 205 -42.61 -4.05 -5.55
C TRP A 205 -42.03 -3.68 -6.91
N GLY A 206 -41.23 -4.57 -7.50
CA GLY A 206 -40.70 -4.39 -8.84
C GLY A 206 -41.79 -4.19 -9.89
N ARG A 207 -42.91 -4.92 -9.78
CA ARG A 207 -44.09 -4.72 -10.63
C ARG A 207 -44.82 -3.42 -10.31
N LYS A 208 -45.12 -3.16 -9.04
CA LYS A 208 -45.86 -1.98 -8.57
C LYS A 208 -45.18 -0.66 -8.97
N HIS A 209 -43.84 -0.62 -8.91
CA HIS A 209 -43.04 0.58 -9.15
C HIS A 209 -42.34 0.59 -10.53
N ALA A 210 -42.70 -0.33 -11.44
CA ALA A 210 -42.12 -0.44 -12.79
C ALA A 210 -40.58 -0.53 -12.81
N ARG A 211 -40.03 -1.36 -11.92
CA ARG A 211 -38.61 -1.67 -11.74
C ARG A 211 -38.35 -3.14 -12.13
N PRO A 212 -38.12 -3.45 -13.42
CA PRO A 212 -37.92 -4.83 -13.88
C PRO A 212 -36.66 -5.48 -13.29
N GLU A 213 -35.65 -4.69 -12.96
CA GLU A 213 -34.46 -5.12 -12.22
C GLU A 213 -34.79 -5.72 -10.85
N TRP A 214 -35.79 -5.20 -10.12
CA TRP A 214 -36.21 -5.74 -8.82
C TRP A 214 -36.98 -7.05 -8.98
N VAL A 215 -37.75 -7.19 -10.06
CA VAL A 215 -38.40 -8.46 -10.41
C VAL A 215 -37.36 -9.54 -10.68
N ALA A 216 -36.29 -9.23 -11.42
CA ALA A 216 -35.20 -10.16 -11.67
C ALA A 216 -34.44 -10.50 -10.38
N ALA A 217 -34.10 -9.49 -9.57
CA ALA A 217 -33.42 -9.68 -8.29
C ALA A 217 -34.24 -10.52 -7.30
N GLY A 218 -35.56 -10.29 -7.18
CA GLY A 218 -36.42 -11.09 -6.30
C GLY A 218 -36.53 -12.55 -6.75
N LYS A 219 -36.60 -12.80 -8.06
CA LYS A 219 -36.53 -14.18 -8.59
C LYS A 219 -35.18 -14.84 -8.30
N PHE A 220 -34.08 -14.10 -8.48
CA PHE A 220 -32.75 -14.58 -8.15
C PHE A 220 -32.61 -14.88 -6.65
N ALA A 221 -33.10 -13.99 -5.78
CA ALA A 221 -33.08 -14.16 -4.32
C ALA A 221 -33.83 -15.43 -3.90
N ALA A 222 -35.02 -15.69 -4.47
CA ALA A 222 -35.76 -16.93 -4.22
C ALA A 222 -34.97 -18.18 -4.61
N GLN A 223 -34.28 -18.17 -5.76
CA GLN A 223 -33.42 -19.27 -6.17
C GLN A 223 -32.20 -19.43 -5.27
N TYR A 224 -31.64 -18.31 -4.81
CA TYR A 224 -30.50 -18.29 -3.90
C TYR A 224 -30.88 -18.93 -2.55
N GLU A 225 -32.01 -18.52 -1.96
CA GLU A 225 -32.54 -19.13 -0.72
C GLU A 225 -32.79 -20.64 -0.90
N GLN A 226 -33.42 -21.05 -2.00
CA GLN A 226 -33.65 -22.46 -2.31
C GLN A 226 -32.35 -23.25 -2.48
N ALA A 227 -31.36 -22.68 -3.16
CA ALA A 227 -30.05 -23.31 -3.33
C ALA A 227 -29.32 -23.46 -1.99
N MET A 228 -29.41 -22.47 -1.10
CA MET A 228 -28.82 -22.56 0.24
C MET A 228 -29.51 -23.61 1.11
N LEU A 229 -30.85 -23.68 1.07
CA LEU A 229 -31.62 -24.73 1.75
C LEU A 229 -31.26 -26.13 1.23
N LEU A 230 -31.15 -26.29 -0.10
CA LEU A 230 -30.77 -27.56 -0.72
C LEU A 230 -29.36 -27.99 -0.35
N ARG A 231 -28.38 -27.06 -0.35
CA ARG A 231 -26.99 -27.34 0.07
C ARG A 231 -26.91 -27.83 1.51
N GLY A 232 -27.81 -27.38 2.41
CA GLY A 232 -27.92 -27.92 3.77
C GLY A 232 -28.63 -29.28 3.85
N SER A 233 -29.50 -29.60 2.89
CA SER A 233 -30.29 -30.84 2.89
C SER A 233 -29.58 -32.08 2.30
N VAL A 234 -28.44 -31.92 1.61
CA VAL A 234 -27.71 -33.06 1.04
C VAL A 234 -26.99 -33.82 2.17
N GLY A 235 -27.52 -34.97 2.57
CA GLY A 235 -26.93 -35.81 3.62
C GLY A 235 -27.91 -36.43 4.63
N VAL A 236 -29.23 -36.46 4.34
CA VAL A 236 -30.27 -36.99 5.25
C VAL A 236 -30.05 -38.47 5.66
N GLU A 237 -29.23 -39.23 4.93
CA GLU A 237 -28.87 -40.62 5.28
C GLU A 237 -27.57 -40.77 6.10
N THR A 238 -26.90 -39.67 6.44
CA THR A 238 -25.69 -39.64 7.27
C THR A 238 -25.87 -38.71 8.48
N PRO A 239 -25.25 -38.98 9.67
CA PRO A 239 -25.46 -38.21 10.91
C PRO A 239 -25.02 -36.74 10.89
N GLU A 240 -24.69 -36.18 9.74
CA GLU A 240 -24.01 -34.89 9.56
C GLU A 240 -24.76 -34.00 8.56
N ALA A 241 -26.10 -33.91 8.67
CA ALA A 241 -26.86 -32.89 7.95
C ALA A 241 -26.27 -31.51 8.25
N THR A 242 -25.87 -30.75 7.23
CA THR A 242 -25.28 -29.42 7.42
C THR A 242 -26.40 -28.40 7.58
N SER A 243 -26.36 -27.59 8.65
CA SER A 243 -27.37 -26.55 8.86
C SER A 243 -27.30 -25.50 7.74
N PRO A 244 -28.44 -24.93 7.29
CA PRO A 244 -28.43 -23.85 6.32
C PRO A 244 -27.54 -22.70 6.78
N GLY A 245 -26.72 -22.19 5.85
CA GLY A 245 -25.94 -20.99 6.06
C GLY A 245 -26.84 -19.76 5.99
N LEU A 246 -26.80 -18.93 7.02
CA LEU A 246 -27.52 -17.66 7.11
C LEU A 246 -26.54 -16.50 7.11
N ASP A 247 -26.90 -15.42 6.43
CA ASP A 247 -26.19 -14.16 6.53
C ASP A 247 -26.66 -13.29 7.70
N ALA A 248 -26.04 -12.12 7.88
CA ALA A 248 -26.34 -11.24 8.99
C ALA A 248 -27.76 -10.63 8.92
N ALA A 249 -28.27 -10.27 7.74
CA ALA A 249 -29.62 -9.69 7.62
C ALA A 249 -30.70 -10.77 7.70
N GLU A 250 -30.47 -11.92 7.08
CA GLU A 250 -31.35 -13.10 7.15
C GLU A 250 -31.50 -13.57 8.60
N LEU A 251 -30.46 -13.44 9.42
CA LEU A 251 -30.46 -13.89 10.81
C LEU A 251 -31.59 -13.27 11.66
N VAL A 252 -31.79 -11.96 11.54
CA VAL A 252 -32.80 -11.24 12.32
C VAL A 252 -34.20 -11.59 11.82
N GLY A 253 -34.39 -11.63 10.51
CA GLY A 253 -35.64 -12.06 9.88
C GLY A 253 -35.99 -13.50 10.25
N ALA A 254 -35.03 -14.42 10.19
CA ALA A 254 -35.20 -15.82 10.57
C ALA A 254 -35.56 -15.97 12.05
N ALA A 255 -34.96 -15.20 12.95
CA ALA A 255 -35.33 -15.21 14.37
C ALA A 255 -36.76 -14.69 14.61
N LEU A 256 -37.19 -13.67 13.86
CA LEU A 256 -38.58 -13.19 13.88
C LEU A 256 -39.55 -14.26 13.37
N THR A 257 -39.21 -14.92 12.26
CA THR A 257 -39.98 -16.05 11.72
C THR A 257 -40.03 -17.21 12.72
N ALA A 258 -38.93 -17.52 13.40
CA ALA A 258 -38.88 -18.55 14.43
C ALA A 258 -39.84 -18.25 15.59
N PHE A 259 -39.91 -17.00 16.06
CA PHE A 259 -40.90 -16.61 17.08
C PHE A 259 -42.34 -16.66 16.58
N ALA A 260 -42.56 -16.44 15.29
CA ALA A 260 -43.90 -16.53 14.69
C ALA A 260 -44.36 -17.99 14.51
N THR A 261 -43.44 -18.90 14.19
CA THR A 261 -43.73 -20.32 13.94
C THR A 261 -43.64 -21.20 15.18
N ASP A 262 -42.90 -20.78 16.21
CA ASP A 262 -42.80 -21.42 17.52
C ASP A 262 -43.21 -20.43 18.64
N PRO A 263 -44.52 -20.31 18.95
CA PRO A 263 -45.01 -19.41 20.00
C PRO A 263 -44.46 -19.76 21.39
N ASP A 264 -44.17 -21.02 21.67
CA ASP A 264 -43.63 -21.47 22.96
C ASP A 264 -42.21 -20.92 23.17
N LEU A 265 -41.40 -20.84 22.11
CA LEU A 265 -40.09 -20.17 22.14
C LEU A 265 -40.24 -18.71 22.55
N LEU A 266 -41.19 -17.97 21.98
CA LEU A 266 -41.42 -16.56 22.33
C LEU A 266 -41.89 -16.40 23.79
N VAL A 267 -42.78 -17.27 24.25
CA VAL A 267 -43.26 -17.25 25.65
C VAL A 267 -42.10 -17.52 26.61
N ARG A 268 -41.25 -18.51 26.32
CA ARG A 268 -40.05 -18.80 27.13
C ARG A 268 -39.11 -17.60 27.21
N GLU A 269 -38.80 -16.99 26.06
CA GLU A 269 -37.91 -15.83 26.02
C GLU A 269 -38.48 -14.61 26.77
N ARG A 270 -39.78 -14.31 26.64
CA ARG A 270 -40.44 -13.21 27.37
C ARG A 270 -40.62 -13.49 28.87
N THR A 271 -40.66 -14.77 29.25
CA THR A 271 -40.70 -15.16 30.67
C THR A 271 -39.32 -14.98 31.29
N ARG A 272 -38.26 -15.36 30.57
CA ARG A 272 -36.87 -15.15 30.99
C ARG A 272 -36.55 -13.66 31.04
N ILE A 273 -36.71 -12.94 29.94
CA ILE A 273 -36.28 -11.54 29.79
C ILE A 273 -37.37 -10.60 30.29
N ARG A 274 -37.13 -9.97 31.44
CA ARG A 274 -38.03 -8.98 32.07
C ARG A 274 -37.58 -7.54 31.86
N HIS A 275 -36.31 -7.32 31.54
CA HIS A 275 -35.71 -6.02 31.34
C HIS A 275 -34.95 -5.96 30.02
N VAL A 276 -35.40 -5.11 29.09
CA VAL A 276 -34.78 -4.91 27.79
C VAL A 276 -34.13 -3.54 27.74
N LEU A 277 -32.80 -3.51 27.66
CA LEU A 277 -32.02 -2.29 27.61
C LEU A 277 -31.33 -2.20 26.24
N VAL A 278 -31.54 -1.10 25.51
CA VAL A 278 -31.02 -0.92 24.15
C VAL A 278 -30.15 0.33 24.13
N ASP A 279 -28.89 0.18 23.72
CA ASP A 279 -27.96 1.28 23.51
C ASP A 279 -27.70 1.48 22.01
N ASP A 280 -27.34 2.71 21.63
CA ASP A 280 -27.10 3.13 20.24
C ASP A 280 -28.26 2.80 19.27
N ALA A 281 -29.50 2.99 19.73
CA ALA A 281 -30.70 2.63 18.99
C ALA A 281 -30.86 3.33 17.62
N GLN A 282 -30.17 4.46 17.40
CA GLN A 282 -30.12 5.14 16.10
C GLN A 282 -29.45 4.31 14.98
N HIS A 283 -28.77 3.23 15.33
CA HIS A 283 -28.04 2.36 14.40
C HIS A 283 -28.76 1.04 14.09
N LEU A 284 -30.00 0.89 14.54
CA LEU A 284 -30.81 -0.30 14.27
C LEU A 284 -31.47 -0.21 12.90
N ASP A 285 -31.50 -1.33 12.18
CA ASP A 285 -32.34 -1.49 11.00
C ASP A 285 -33.82 -1.76 11.41
N PRO A 286 -34.79 -1.61 10.49
CA PRO A 286 -36.20 -1.81 10.80
C PRO A 286 -36.57 -3.22 11.32
N GLN A 287 -35.94 -4.29 10.84
CA GLN A 287 -36.17 -5.65 11.35
C GLN A 287 -35.61 -5.84 12.77
N ALA A 288 -34.41 -5.34 13.04
CA ALA A 288 -33.84 -5.32 14.38
C ALA A 288 -34.72 -4.55 15.37
N ALA A 289 -35.26 -3.40 14.94
CA ALA A 289 -36.24 -2.64 15.71
C ALA A 289 -37.52 -3.46 15.97
N GLN A 290 -37.99 -4.23 14.99
CA GLN A 290 -39.17 -5.10 15.16
C GLN A 290 -38.91 -6.22 16.17
N LEU A 291 -37.73 -6.84 16.15
CA LEU A 291 -37.31 -7.82 17.14
C LEU A 291 -37.32 -7.23 18.56
N ILE A 292 -36.80 -6.01 18.72
CA ILE A 292 -36.83 -5.31 20.02
C ILE A 292 -38.28 -5.04 20.46
N ARG A 293 -39.16 -4.56 19.57
CA ARG A 293 -40.59 -4.35 19.89
C ARG A 293 -41.26 -5.64 20.35
N LEU A 294 -40.97 -6.76 19.68
CA LEU A 294 -41.53 -8.07 20.02
C LEU A 294 -41.13 -8.49 21.43
N LEU A 295 -39.86 -8.31 21.82
CA LEU A 295 -39.39 -8.63 23.17
C LEU A 295 -39.95 -7.64 24.21
N ALA A 296 -39.90 -6.34 23.91
CA ALA A 296 -40.34 -5.26 24.80
C ALA A 296 -41.81 -5.39 25.19
N ALA A 297 -42.67 -5.91 24.31
CA ALA A 297 -44.08 -6.14 24.59
C ALA A 297 -44.34 -7.13 25.77
N GLY A 298 -43.38 -8.02 26.08
CA GLY A 298 -43.45 -8.92 27.24
C GLY A 298 -42.63 -8.46 28.45
N ALA A 299 -41.87 -7.38 28.32
CA ALA A 299 -40.92 -6.91 29.32
C ALA A 299 -41.60 -6.04 30.39
N SER A 300 -41.12 -6.12 31.63
CA SER A 300 -41.57 -5.24 32.72
C SER A 300 -40.97 -3.84 32.63
N SER A 301 -39.78 -3.72 32.05
CA SER A 301 -39.13 -2.43 31.80
C SER A 301 -38.36 -2.50 30.50
N THR A 302 -38.50 -1.44 29.68
CA THR A 302 -37.73 -1.25 28.45
C THR A 302 -37.11 0.13 28.46
N VAL A 303 -35.80 0.24 28.20
CA VAL A 303 -35.09 1.51 28.08
C VAL A 303 -34.35 1.52 26.74
N VAL A 304 -34.63 2.51 25.91
CA VAL A 304 -34.02 2.69 24.59
C VAL A 304 -33.26 4.01 24.59
N ALA A 305 -31.93 3.93 24.52
CA ALA A 305 -31.04 5.08 24.55
C ALA A 305 -30.37 5.33 23.20
N GLY A 306 -30.15 6.59 22.85
CA GLY A 306 -29.40 6.95 21.66
C GLY A 306 -29.37 8.45 21.33
N ASP A 307 -28.83 8.75 20.16
CA ASP A 307 -28.74 10.11 19.60
C ASP A 307 -29.07 10.07 18.09
N PRO A 308 -30.25 10.54 17.66
CA PRO A 308 -30.64 10.56 16.24
C PRO A 308 -29.67 11.35 15.35
N ASP A 309 -28.95 12.34 15.88
CA ASP A 309 -27.98 13.13 15.12
C ASP A 309 -26.64 12.41 14.93
N GLN A 310 -26.44 11.27 15.60
CA GLN A 310 -25.29 10.38 15.37
C GLN A 310 -25.63 9.20 14.44
N ALA A 311 -26.77 9.20 13.76
CA ALA A 311 -27.13 8.17 12.78
C ALA A 311 -26.26 8.28 11.50
N VAL A 312 -25.13 7.59 11.50
CA VAL A 312 -24.11 7.60 10.41
C VAL A 312 -23.98 6.27 9.66
N PHE A 313 -24.92 5.34 9.84
CA PHE A 313 -24.92 4.02 9.21
C PHE A 313 -26.16 3.77 8.34
N SER A 314 -26.81 4.83 7.83
CA SER A 314 -27.96 4.73 6.91
C SER A 314 -27.62 3.98 5.63
N PHE A 315 -26.42 4.21 5.07
CA PHE A 315 -25.91 3.41 3.95
C PHE A 315 -25.68 1.93 4.29
N ARG A 316 -25.67 1.57 5.58
CA ARG A 316 -25.67 0.19 6.10
C ARG A 316 -27.04 -0.22 6.67
N GLY A 317 -28.12 0.42 6.22
CA GLY A 317 -29.48 -0.02 6.53
C GLY A 317 -30.07 0.55 7.82
N ALA A 318 -29.26 1.22 8.65
CA ALA A 318 -29.73 1.80 9.90
C ALA A 318 -30.80 2.88 9.68
N ASP A 319 -31.76 2.93 10.60
CA ASP A 319 -32.88 3.85 10.55
C ASP A 319 -33.16 4.47 11.93
N ALA A 320 -32.84 5.76 12.05
CA ALA A 320 -33.01 6.50 13.29
C ALA A 320 -34.48 6.71 13.70
N ARG A 321 -35.46 6.45 12.82
CA ARG A 321 -36.89 6.66 13.12
C ARG A 321 -37.39 5.76 14.22
N PHE A 322 -36.82 4.56 14.40
CA PHE A 322 -37.16 3.72 15.55
C PHE A 322 -36.88 4.45 16.87
N LEU A 323 -35.73 5.11 16.97
CA LEU A 323 -35.40 5.91 18.13
C LEU A 323 -36.22 7.21 18.16
N ALA A 324 -36.33 7.94 17.06
CA ALA A 324 -36.95 9.27 17.02
C ALA A 324 -38.46 9.23 17.33
N ASP A 325 -39.20 8.29 16.73
CA ASP A 325 -40.66 8.20 16.77
C ASP A 325 -41.15 7.28 17.91
N LEU A 326 -40.28 6.89 18.86
CA LEU A 326 -40.61 5.90 19.88
C LEU A 326 -41.78 6.34 20.78
N ASP A 327 -41.84 7.63 21.09
CA ASP A 327 -42.93 8.24 21.88
C ASP A 327 -44.27 8.12 21.13
N ASP A 328 -44.32 8.57 19.88
CA ASP A 328 -45.54 8.56 19.07
C ASP A 328 -46.06 7.15 18.78
N ARG A 329 -45.16 6.16 18.57
CA ARG A 329 -45.54 4.79 18.17
C ARG A 329 -45.77 3.85 19.35
N MET A 330 -45.14 4.08 20.50
CA MET A 330 -45.19 3.18 21.66
C MET A 330 -45.62 3.87 22.97
N GLY A 331 -45.98 5.15 22.94
CA GLY A 331 -46.34 5.94 24.13
C GLY A 331 -45.19 6.00 25.14
N ALA A 332 -43.96 6.14 24.64
CA ALA A 332 -42.72 6.08 25.41
C ALA A 332 -42.48 7.35 26.24
N ARG A 333 -41.99 7.19 27.48
CA ARG A 333 -41.62 8.35 28.31
C ARG A 333 -40.24 8.85 27.93
N ARG A 334 -40.10 10.16 27.72
CA ARG A 334 -38.85 10.78 27.25
C ARG A 334 -38.02 11.36 28.40
N ILE A 335 -36.72 11.08 28.39
CA ILE A 335 -35.68 11.71 29.22
C ILE A 335 -34.62 12.31 28.30
N ILE A 336 -34.19 13.55 28.57
CA ILE A 336 -33.13 14.24 27.82
C ILE A 336 -31.93 14.47 28.73
N LEU A 337 -30.79 13.90 28.38
CA LEU A 337 -29.51 14.12 29.07
C LEU A 337 -28.82 15.35 28.48
N SER A 338 -28.63 16.39 29.30
CA SER A 338 -28.04 17.67 28.89
C SER A 338 -26.58 17.83 29.30
N HIS A 339 -26.15 17.24 30.41
CA HIS A 339 -24.80 17.43 30.95
C HIS A 339 -23.74 16.63 30.17
N ASN A 340 -22.64 17.25 29.77
CA ASN A 340 -21.55 16.59 29.05
C ASN A 340 -20.41 16.17 29.99
N HIS A 341 -20.24 14.86 30.16
CA HIS A 341 -19.21 14.28 31.03
C HIS A 341 -17.85 14.06 30.33
N ARG A 342 -17.80 14.20 28.98
CA ARG A 342 -16.65 13.81 28.16
C ARG A 342 -15.83 14.98 27.65
N ALA A 343 -16.48 15.93 26.99
CA ALA A 343 -15.81 16.99 26.23
C ALA A 343 -15.64 18.26 27.05
N SER A 344 -14.53 18.98 26.83
CA SER A 344 -14.34 20.34 27.31
C SER A 344 -15.42 21.27 26.74
N ALA A 345 -15.69 22.39 27.43
CA ALA A 345 -16.69 23.36 27.00
C ALA A 345 -16.45 23.85 25.56
N ALA A 346 -15.19 24.08 25.17
CA ALA A 346 -14.83 24.53 23.83
C ALA A 346 -15.16 23.47 22.76
N VAL A 347 -14.77 22.20 22.97
CA VAL A 347 -15.06 21.11 22.03
C VAL A 347 -16.57 20.84 21.95
N GLY A 348 -17.25 20.84 23.10
CA GLY A 348 -18.69 20.67 23.18
C GLY A 348 -19.46 21.79 22.49
N SER A 349 -18.99 23.04 22.56
CA SER A 349 -19.59 24.18 21.85
C SER A 349 -19.50 24.00 20.33
N VAL A 350 -18.34 23.55 19.81
CA VAL A 350 -18.17 23.24 18.38
C VAL A 350 -19.12 22.13 17.93
N ALA A 351 -19.21 21.05 18.70
CA ALA A 351 -20.14 19.97 18.39
C ALA A 351 -21.61 20.45 18.38
N GLY A 352 -21.99 21.30 19.34
CA GLY A 352 -23.30 21.94 19.37
C GLY A 352 -23.57 22.82 18.15
N ALA A 353 -22.60 23.64 17.73
CA ALA A 353 -22.71 24.46 16.52
C ALA A 353 -22.91 23.59 15.27
N VAL A 354 -22.13 22.52 15.11
CA VAL A 354 -22.29 21.57 13.99
C VAL A 354 -23.69 20.93 14.00
N ALA A 355 -24.16 20.49 15.18
CA ALA A 355 -25.47 19.86 15.34
C ALA A 355 -26.63 20.82 15.09
N SER A 356 -26.48 22.11 15.40
CA SER A 356 -27.52 23.13 15.18
C SER A 356 -27.90 23.32 13.72
N MET A 357 -26.99 22.98 12.80
CA MET A 357 -27.16 23.07 11.35
C MET A 357 -27.71 21.78 10.71
N LEU A 358 -27.99 20.74 11.51
CA LEU A 358 -28.68 19.54 11.03
C LEU A 358 -30.18 19.80 10.84
N PRO A 359 -30.81 19.18 9.83
CA PRO A 359 -32.25 19.32 9.62
C PRO A 359 -33.07 18.77 10.81
N GLY A 360 -34.28 19.31 10.97
CA GLY A 360 -35.18 19.01 12.10
C GLY A 360 -34.83 19.82 13.36
N ARG A 361 -35.85 20.16 14.17
CA ARG A 361 -35.64 20.73 15.52
C ARG A 361 -35.92 19.63 16.53
N VAL A 362 -34.88 19.10 17.15
CA VAL A 362 -35.03 18.04 18.17
C VAL A 362 -34.59 18.58 19.52
N GLY A 363 -35.46 18.46 20.52
CA GLY A 363 -35.23 18.97 21.87
C GLY A 363 -34.06 18.34 22.63
N HIS A 364 -33.37 17.33 22.06
CA HIS A 364 -32.18 16.72 22.67
C HIS A 364 -30.87 17.49 22.39
N ARG A 365 -30.88 18.47 21.47
CA ARG A 365 -29.71 19.28 21.09
C ARG A 365 -29.36 20.39 22.11
N VAL A 366 -29.80 20.26 23.36
CA VAL A 366 -29.59 21.27 24.40
C VAL A 366 -28.12 21.31 24.79
N ALA A 367 -27.49 22.48 24.70
CA ALA A 367 -26.18 22.73 25.28
C ALA A 367 -26.32 22.74 26.81
N GLY A 368 -25.95 21.65 27.48
CA GLY A 368 -25.92 21.60 28.94
C GLY A 368 -24.56 21.98 29.53
N ALA A 369 -24.50 21.99 30.87
CA ALA A 369 -23.28 22.19 31.62
C ALA A 369 -22.20 21.18 31.19
N TYR A 370 -20.98 21.67 31.05
CA TYR A 370 -19.81 20.87 30.72
C TYR A 370 -19.10 20.43 32.01
N ARG A 371 -18.23 19.43 31.91
CA ARG A 371 -17.35 19.02 33.01
C ARG A 371 -16.67 20.27 33.60
N ASP A 372 -16.85 20.51 34.90
CA ASP A 372 -16.16 21.57 35.63
C ASP A 372 -14.65 21.40 35.40
N GLU A 373 -14.02 22.38 34.73
CA GLU A 373 -12.57 22.51 34.82
C GLU A 373 -12.27 22.84 36.29
N PRO A 374 -11.28 22.20 36.93
CA PRO A 374 -10.90 22.57 38.28
C PRO A 374 -10.55 24.06 38.26
N GLN A 375 -11.44 24.88 38.82
CA GLN A 375 -11.13 26.24 39.16
C GLN A 375 -10.04 26.14 40.21
N GLY A 376 -8.80 26.40 39.80
CA GLY A 376 -7.73 26.68 40.73
C GLY A 376 -8.23 27.74 41.69
N ASP A 377 -8.38 27.33 42.93
CA ASP A 377 -8.48 28.17 44.10
C ASP A 377 -7.51 29.33 43.93
N GLY A 378 -8.07 30.54 43.83
CA GLY A 378 -7.41 31.77 43.41
C GLY A 378 -6.33 32.24 44.39
N THR A 379 -5.20 31.54 44.42
CA THR A 379 -3.95 31.97 45.03
C THR A 379 -2.80 31.64 44.09
N ASP A 380 -2.30 32.68 43.43
CA ASP A 380 -1.01 32.82 42.74
C ASP A 380 -0.39 31.62 41.98
N SER A 381 -0.29 31.81 40.65
CA SER A 381 0.90 31.53 39.83
C SER A 381 1.17 30.15 39.21
N ASP A 382 0.17 29.32 38.89
CA ASP A 382 0.35 28.22 37.92
C ASP A 382 -0.93 27.94 37.10
N VAL A 383 -1.29 28.86 36.19
CA VAL A 383 -2.17 28.50 35.07
C VAL A 383 -1.36 27.60 34.15
N VAL A 384 -1.60 26.28 34.19
CA VAL A 384 -1.00 25.34 33.24
C VAL A 384 -1.51 25.69 31.83
N THR A 385 -0.77 26.54 31.12
CA THR A 385 -1.02 26.86 29.72
C THR A 385 -0.70 25.63 28.87
N ARG A 386 -1.74 24.86 28.48
CA ARG A 386 -1.56 23.77 27.51
C ARG A 386 -0.91 24.29 26.25
N ALA A 387 0.09 23.56 25.75
CA ALA A 387 0.78 23.88 24.51
C ALA A 387 -0.14 23.76 23.29
N VAL A 388 -1.15 22.88 23.36
CA VAL A 388 -2.18 22.73 22.33
C VAL A 388 -3.50 23.40 22.77
N PRO A 389 -4.05 24.34 21.97
CA PRO A 389 -5.33 24.96 22.28
C PRO A 389 -6.50 23.94 22.22
N PRO A 390 -7.62 24.20 22.90
CA PRO A 390 -8.74 23.26 22.96
C PRO A 390 -9.46 23.11 21.60
N VAL A 391 -9.52 24.15 20.77
CA VAL A 391 -10.05 24.09 19.41
C VAL A 391 -9.17 24.93 18.49
N ARG A 392 -8.77 24.36 17.35
CA ARG A 392 -8.00 25.06 16.31
C ARG A 392 -8.44 24.65 14.90
N VAL A 393 -8.48 25.62 14.00
CA VAL A 393 -8.62 25.39 12.55
C VAL A 393 -7.33 25.74 11.85
N VAL A 394 -6.87 24.87 10.94
CA VAL A 394 -5.72 25.14 10.07
C VAL A 394 -6.12 24.92 8.62
N VAL A 395 -6.02 25.98 7.81
CA VAL A 395 -6.13 25.90 6.35
C VAL A 395 -4.70 25.95 5.79
N ALA A 396 -4.28 24.88 5.14
CA ALA A 396 -2.93 24.73 4.60
C ALA A 396 -2.90 24.91 3.08
N SER A 397 -1.78 25.37 2.52
CA SER A 397 -1.65 25.54 1.07
C SER A 397 -1.33 24.24 0.31
N SER A 398 -1.14 23.12 1.01
CA SER A 398 -0.94 21.80 0.41
C SER A 398 -1.22 20.66 1.41
N THR A 399 -1.47 19.45 0.90
CA THR A 399 -1.65 18.24 1.71
C THR A 399 -0.40 17.87 2.53
N ALA A 400 0.79 18.23 2.06
CA ALA A 400 2.03 18.04 2.81
C ALA A 400 2.09 18.99 4.03
N LYS A 401 1.76 20.28 3.83
CA LYS A 401 1.70 21.28 4.90
C LYS A 401 0.61 20.96 5.93
N GLU A 402 -0.54 20.45 5.49
CA GLU A 402 -1.59 19.93 6.38
C GLU A 402 -1.06 18.81 7.29
N ALA A 403 -0.42 17.79 6.70
CA ALA A 403 0.12 16.66 7.44
C ALA A 403 1.23 17.06 8.44
N VAL A 404 2.04 18.05 8.08
CA VAL A 404 3.06 18.67 8.93
C VAL A 404 2.44 19.37 10.14
N ALA A 405 1.35 20.12 9.96
CA ALA A 405 0.64 20.79 11.06
C ALA A 405 0.01 19.80 12.05
N ILE A 406 -0.51 18.68 11.56
CA ILE A 406 -1.02 17.59 12.41
C ILE A 406 0.12 16.95 13.21
N ALA A 407 1.24 16.64 12.55
CA ALA A 407 2.41 16.07 13.22
C ALA A 407 2.98 16.98 14.31
N ASP A 408 3.08 18.29 14.05
CA ASP A 408 3.49 19.28 15.05
C ASP A 408 2.54 19.32 16.25
N THR A 409 1.22 19.33 15.99
CA THR A 409 0.19 19.34 17.05
C THR A 409 0.33 18.13 17.97
N PHE A 410 0.48 16.93 17.41
CA PHE A 410 0.64 15.72 18.21
C PHE A 410 1.98 15.66 18.94
N ARG A 411 3.07 16.14 18.33
CA ARG A 411 4.36 16.24 19.01
C ARG A 411 4.30 17.18 20.21
N ARG A 412 3.63 18.32 20.08
CA ARG A 412 3.42 19.26 21.20
C ARG A 412 2.54 18.65 22.29
N ALA A 413 1.44 18.02 21.92
CA ALA A 413 0.57 17.34 22.89
C ALA A 413 1.33 16.24 23.67
N HIS A 414 2.20 15.49 23.00
CA HIS A 414 2.96 14.42 23.66
C HIS A 414 4.09 14.96 24.54
N LEU A 415 4.91 15.87 24.00
CA LEU A 415 6.13 16.33 24.67
C LEU A 415 5.88 17.42 25.71
N ALA A 416 4.90 18.30 25.49
CA ALA A 416 4.62 19.43 26.38
C ALA A 416 3.41 19.16 27.28
N ASP A 417 2.34 18.57 26.74
CA ASP A 417 1.11 18.31 27.51
C ASP A 417 1.06 16.89 28.12
N GLY A 418 2.06 16.04 27.87
CA GLY A 418 2.19 14.71 28.47
C GLY A 418 1.15 13.67 27.99
N VAL A 419 0.46 13.93 26.87
CA VAL A 419 -0.59 13.03 26.36
C VAL A 419 0.06 11.80 25.70
N ALA A 420 -0.42 10.60 26.04
CA ALA A 420 0.04 9.35 25.43
C ALA A 420 -0.36 9.29 23.93
N TRP A 421 0.44 8.63 23.10
CA TRP A 421 0.12 8.50 21.67
C TRP A 421 -1.19 7.76 21.44
N SER A 422 -1.50 6.75 22.28
CA SER A 422 -2.76 6.02 22.23
C SER A 422 -4.00 6.88 22.50
N ASP A 423 -3.84 8.01 23.18
CA ASP A 423 -4.89 9.01 23.46
C ASP A 423 -4.97 10.11 22.36
N MET A 424 -4.38 9.85 21.18
CA MET A 424 -4.46 10.72 20.01
C MET A 424 -4.97 9.99 18.76
N ALA A 425 -5.77 10.68 17.95
CA ALA A 425 -6.25 10.14 16.67
C ALA A 425 -6.35 11.18 15.56
N VAL A 426 -6.08 10.73 14.33
CA VAL A 426 -6.48 11.42 13.10
C VAL A 426 -7.74 10.76 12.56
N VAL A 427 -8.81 11.53 12.45
CA VAL A 427 -10.07 11.12 11.85
C VAL A 427 -10.17 11.70 10.45
N VAL A 428 -10.34 10.84 9.46
CA VAL A 428 -10.43 11.23 8.05
C VAL A 428 -11.71 10.69 7.40
N ARG A 429 -12.14 11.28 6.29
CA ARG A 429 -13.27 10.74 5.50
C ARG A 429 -12.92 9.44 4.78
N SER A 430 -11.69 9.35 4.25
CA SER A 430 -11.18 8.20 3.50
C SER A 430 -9.71 7.91 3.85
N VAL A 431 -9.47 6.81 4.57
CA VAL A 431 -8.12 6.41 5.00
C VAL A 431 -7.17 6.22 3.81
N PRO A 432 -7.51 5.48 2.74
CA PRO A 432 -6.57 5.27 1.63
C PRO A 432 -6.13 6.56 0.95
N ARG A 433 -7.02 7.56 0.85
CA ARG A 433 -6.71 8.86 0.22
C ARG A 433 -5.82 9.74 1.09
N SER A 434 -6.05 9.76 2.41
CA SER A 434 -5.36 10.68 3.34
C SER A 434 -4.12 10.08 4.00
N LEU A 435 -4.01 8.74 4.09
CA LEU A 435 -2.94 8.08 4.84
C LEU A 435 -1.52 8.31 4.27
N PRO A 436 -1.25 8.29 2.96
CA PRO A 436 0.12 8.42 2.45
C PRO A 436 0.86 9.70 2.90
N PRO A 437 0.30 10.93 2.74
CA PRO A 437 0.96 12.14 3.23
C PRO A 437 1.06 12.18 4.76
N LEU A 438 0.00 11.78 5.49
CA LEU A 438 -0.02 11.73 6.96
C LEU A 438 1.07 10.81 7.50
N ARG A 439 1.17 9.59 6.97
CA ARG A 439 2.14 8.58 7.39
C ARG A 439 3.57 9.08 7.18
N ARG A 440 3.86 9.74 6.05
CA ARG A 440 5.20 10.31 5.79
C ARG A 440 5.53 11.42 6.79
N ALA A 441 4.64 12.38 7.02
CA ALA A 441 4.88 13.49 7.93
C ALA A 441 5.02 13.03 9.39
N LEU A 442 4.13 12.13 9.84
CA LEU A 442 4.15 11.61 11.20
C LEU A 442 5.43 10.78 11.46
N HIS A 443 5.84 9.89 10.54
CA HIS A 443 7.10 9.16 10.70
C HIS A 443 8.32 10.08 10.66
N ALA A 444 8.34 11.08 9.78
CA ALA A 444 9.42 12.07 9.73
C ALA A 444 9.52 12.88 11.03
N ALA A 445 8.40 13.10 11.72
CA ALA A 445 8.33 13.75 13.02
C ALA A 445 8.60 12.82 14.21
N GLY A 446 8.82 11.52 13.99
CA GLY A 446 9.02 10.53 15.05
C GLY A 446 7.73 10.16 15.81
N VAL A 447 6.56 10.34 15.19
CA VAL A 447 5.27 9.96 15.76
C VAL A 447 4.93 8.52 15.36
N PRO A 448 4.70 7.60 16.31
CA PRO A 448 4.26 6.23 16.02
C PRO A 448 2.81 6.25 15.52
N VAL A 449 2.52 5.52 14.44
CA VAL A 449 1.21 5.52 13.78
C VAL A 449 0.71 4.11 13.53
N VAL A 450 -0.56 3.87 13.83
CA VAL A 450 -1.28 2.64 13.50
C VAL A 450 -2.54 2.96 12.70
N SER A 451 -2.82 2.16 11.67
CA SER A 451 -4.03 2.24 10.86
C SER A 451 -4.79 0.91 10.93
N SER A 452 -6.05 0.94 11.34
CA SER A 452 -6.88 -0.27 11.54
C SER A 452 -7.37 -0.96 10.27
N ALA A 453 -6.79 -0.66 9.10
CA ALA A 453 -7.16 -1.30 7.84
C ALA A 453 -5.90 -1.61 7.04
N THR A 454 -5.58 -2.89 6.89
CA THR A 454 -4.83 -3.35 5.72
C THR A 454 -5.73 -3.10 4.52
N ALA A 455 -5.34 -2.16 3.65
CA ALA A 455 -6.09 -1.86 2.41
C ALA A 455 -5.98 -2.97 1.36
N LEU A 456 -5.26 -4.05 1.66
CA LEU A 456 -4.94 -5.14 0.76
C LEU A 456 -5.68 -6.42 1.19
N PRO A 457 -6.39 -7.09 0.26
CA PRO A 457 -6.89 -8.43 0.49
C PRO A 457 -5.77 -9.37 0.92
N LEU A 458 -6.13 -10.42 1.66
CA LEU A 458 -5.19 -11.34 2.27
C LEU A 458 -4.16 -11.90 1.26
N HIS A 459 -4.60 -12.29 0.05
CA HIS A 459 -3.71 -12.82 -1.00
C HIS A 459 -2.67 -11.83 -1.53
N ARG A 460 -2.81 -10.52 -1.26
CA ARG A 460 -1.84 -9.48 -1.65
C ARG A 460 -0.93 -9.04 -0.50
N GLN A 461 -1.19 -9.51 0.72
CA GLN A 461 -0.32 -9.21 1.86
C GLN A 461 0.93 -10.08 1.78
N ARG A 462 2.10 -9.46 1.97
CA ARG A 462 3.41 -10.07 1.65
C ARG A 462 3.65 -11.43 2.33
N GLY A 463 3.29 -11.57 3.61
CA GLY A 463 3.44 -12.84 4.34
C GLY A 463 2.52 -13.93 3.80
N ALA A 464 1.23 -13.66 3.70
CA ALA A 464 0.24 -14.60 3.15
C ALA A 464 0.50 -14.97 1.67
N ALA A 465 0.80 -13.97 0.82
CA ALA A 465 1.08 -14.17 -0.60
C ALA A 465 2.25 -15.14 -0.83
N ALA A 466 3.30 -15.07 -0.01
CA ALA A 466 4.44 -15.96 -0.13
C ALA A 466 4.06 -17.44 0.11
N LEU A 467 3.22 -17.71 1.11
CA LEU A 467 2.73 -19.07 1.39
C LEU A 467 1.72 -19.54 0.33
N LEU A 468 0.87 -18.66 -0.19
CA LEU A 468 -0.02 -19.00 -1.31
C LEU A 468 0.76 -19.35 -2.58
N LEU A 469 1.87 -18.66 -2.88
CA LEU A 469 2.76 -19.01 -4.00
C LEU A 469 3.39 -20.40 -3.82
N VAL A 470 3.77 -20.77 -2.60
CA VAL A 470 4.22 -22.15 -2.28
C VAL A 470 3.10 -23.15 -2.57
N MET A 471 1.89 -22.88 -2.10
CA MET A 471 0.74 -23.76 -2.35
C MET A 471 0.45 -23.93 -3.85
N ARG A 472 0.55 -22.85 -4.63
CA ARG A 472 0.44 -22.89 -6.10
C ARG A 472 1.56 -23.70 -6.75
N ALA A 473 2.80 -23.57 -6.28
CA ALA A 473 3.92 -24.38 -6.77
C ALA A 473 3.68 -25.88 -6.50
N VAL A 474 3.19 -26.23 -5.30
CA VAL A 474 2.82 -27.61 -4.96
C VAL A 474 1.66 -28.10 -5.82
N ALA A 475 0.60 -27.31 -6.02
CA ALA A 475 -0.51 -27.66 -6.91
C ALA A 475 -0.03 -27.88 -8.36
N ALA A 476 0.83 -27.00 -8.87
CA ALA A 476 1.39 -27.09 -10.22
C ALA A 476 2.28 -28.32 -10.43
N SER A 477 2.99 -28.79 -9.39
CA SER A 477 3.79 -30.03 -9.43
C SER A 477 2.94 -31.31 -9.52
N ARG A 478 1.63 -31.22 -9.24
CA ARG A 478 0.69 -32.36 -9.22
C ARG A 478 -0.33 -32.32 -10.36
N CYS A 479 -0.38 -31.22 -11.11
CA CYS A 479 -1.24 -31.08 -12.28
C CYS A 479 -0.56 -31.61 -13.55
N ALA A 480 -1.37 -31.93 -14.57
CA ALA A 480 -0.88 -32.23 -15.90
C ALA A 480 -0.04 -31.04 -16.46
N PRO A 481 0.99 -31.30 -17.30
CA PRO A 481 1.89 -30.26 -17.81
C PRO A 481 1.16 -29.05 -18.42
N GLU A 482 0.08 -29.29 -19.16
CA GLU A 482 -0.75 -28.28 -19.83
C GLU A 482 -1.41 -27.29 -18.84
N ARG A 483 -1.77 -27.75 -17.63
CA ARG A 483 -2.35 -26.92 -16.55
C ARG A 483 -1.30 -26.36 -15.59
N SER A 484 -0.09 -26.91 -15.57
CA SER A 484 0.94 -26.52 -14.62
C SER A 484 1.34 -25.04 -14.77
N GLN A 485 1.40 -24.53 -16.01
CA GLN A 485 1.80 -23.15 -16.29
C GLN A 485 0.71 -22.11 -15.93
N THR A 486 -0.56 -22.48 -16.00
CA THR A 486 -1.67 -21.60 -15.61
C THR A 486 -1.81 -21.50 -14.09
N VAL A 487 -1.51 -22.59 -13.36
CA VAL A 487 -1.54 -22.62 -11.89
C VAL A 487 -0.33 -21.89 -11.29
N PHE A 488 0.86 -22.05 -11.88
CA PHE A 488 2.09 -21.40 -11.43
C PHE A 488 2.91 -20.91 -12.62
N SER A 489 2.95 -19.60 -12.83
CA SER A 489 3.65 -18.95 -13.93
C SER A 489 5.15 -18.74 -13.64
N GLU A 490 5.90 -18.32 -14.66
CA GLU A 490 7.31 -17.95 -14.49
C GLU A 490 7.48 -16.71 -13.60
N ASP A 491 6.57 -15.72 -13.71
CA ASP A 491 6.53 -14.55 -12.83
C ASP A 491 6.25 -14.94 -11.37
N ALA A 492 5.40 -15.94 -11.14
CA ALA A 492 5.12 -16.46 -9.80
C ALA A 492 6.37 -17.13 -9.19
N ALA A 493 7.17 -17.82 -10.00
CA ALA A 493 8.45 -18.39 -9.56
C ALA A 493 9.45 -17.30 -9.17
N LEU A 494 9.57 -16.25 -9.99
CA LEU A 494 10.42 -15.11 -9.68
C LEU A 494 9.97 -14.40 -8.39
N ALA A 495 8.67 -14.13 -8.25
CA ALA A 495 8.10 -13.49 -7.07
C ALA A 495 8.32 -14.31 -5.78
N LEU A 496 8.28 -15.65 -5.85
CA LEU A 496 8.56 -16.51 -4.70
C LEU A 496 10.04 -16.46 -4.28
N VAL A 497 10.95 -16.35 -5.24
CA VAL A 497 12.41 -16.27 -5.01
C VAL A 497 12.83 -14.89 -4.49
N GLU A 498 12.25 -13.81 -5.02
CA GLU A 498 12.45 -12.43 -4.53
C GLU A 498 11.71 -12.14 -3.21
N GLY A 499 10.63 -12.89 -2.97
CA GLY A 499 9.78 -12.77 -1.81
C GLY A 499 10.48 -13.13 -0.49
N PRO A 500 9.77 -13.04 0.65
CA PRO A 500 10.37 -13.24 1.98
C PRO A 500 10.96 -14.64 2.20
N ILE A 501 10.49 -15.66 1.49
CA ILE A 501 10.99 -17.05 1.59
C ILE A 501 12.35 -17.20 0.90
N GLY A 502 12.45 -16.79 -0.38
CA GLY A 502 13.69 -16.86 -1.12
C GLY A 502 14.70 -15.79 -0.71
N ALA A 503 14.23 -14.59 -0.36
CA ALA A 503 15.01 -13.43 0.06
C ALA A 503 16.17 -13.09 -0.90
N ALA A 504 15.94 -13.26 -2.21
CA ALA A 504 16.91 -12.90 -3.24
C ALA A 504 16.82 -11.40 -3.54
N ASP A 505 17.96 -10.71 -3.46
CA ASP A 505 18.11 -9.38 -4.05
C ASP A 505 18.32 -9.48 -5.58
N PRO A 506 18.26 -8.36 -6.33
CA PRO A 506 18.45 -8.40 -7.78
C PRO A 506 19.76 -9.05 -8.24
N LEU A 507 20.83 -8.96 -7.44
CA LEU A 507 22.12 -9.60 -7.75
C LEU A 507 22.07 -11.11 -7.55
N ALA A 508 21.44 -11.59 -6.48
CA ALA A 508 21.24 -13.00 -6.19
C ALA A 508 20.36 -13.67 -7.26
N VAL A 509 19.28 -13.01 -7.70
CA VAL A 509 18.44 -13.46 -8.82
C VAL A 509 19.27 -13.58 -10.10
N ARG A 510 20.06 -12.55 -10.42
CA ARG A 510 20.92 -12.55 -11.60
C ARG A 510 21.95 -13.67 -11.57
N ARG A 511 22.58 -13.93 -10.42
CA ARG A 511 23.54 -15.03 -10.21
C ARG A 511 22.87 -16.39 -10.40
N LEU A 512 21.71 -16.60 -9.75
CA LEU A 512 20.94 -17.84 -9.87
C LEU A 512 20.54 -18.13 -11.32
N ARG A 513 19.92 -17.17 -12.02
CA ARG A 513 19.50 -17.32 -13.42
C ARG A 513 20.68 -17.61 -14.35
N ARG A 514 21.82 -16.94 -14.15
CA ARG A 514 23.05 -17.22 -14.91
C ARG A 514 23.61 -18.61 -14.63
N GLY A 515 23.60 -19.05 -13.38
CA GLY A 515 24.03 -20.40 -13.00
C GLY A 515 23.15 -21.48 -13.64
N LEU A 516 21.83 -21.32 -13.58
CA LEU A 516 20.87 -22.25 -14.20
C LEU A 516 21.08 -22.33 -15.72
N ARG A 517 21.21 -21.18 -16.40
CA ARG A 517 21.49 -21.14 -17.85
C ARG A 517 22.83 -21.78 -18.20
N ARG A 518 23.87 -21.56 -17.39
CA ARG A 518 25.19 -22.19 -17.57
C ARG A 518 25.10 -23.71 -17.50
N GLY A 519 24.33 -24.26 -16.56
CA GLY A 519 24.15 -25.70 -16.44
C GLY A 519 23.30 -26.30 -17.56
N ASP A 520 22.24 -25.62 -18.00
CA ASP A 520 21.41 -26.05 -19.14
C ASP A 520 22.20 -26.11 -20.45
N VAL A 521 22.97 -25.05 -20.75
CA VAL A 521 23.86 -25.02 -21.92
C VAL A 521 24.92 -26.13 -21.83
N GLY A 522 25.42 -26.43 -20.64
CA GLY A 522 26.35 -27.53 -20.41
C GLY A 522 25.78 -28.93 -20.72
N GLU A 523 24.45 -29.08 -20.70
CA GLU A 523 23.72 -30.30 -21.05
C GLU A 523 23.18 -30.28 -22.50
N GLY A 524 23.51 -29.24 -23.27
CA GLY A 524 23.03 -29.05 -24.65
C GLY A 524 21.62 -28.48 -24.75
N GLY A 525 21.06 -27.96 -23.65
CA GLY A 525 19.78 -27.26 -23.62
C GLY A 525 19.88 -25.79 -24.05
N ASP A 526 18.76 -25.23 -24.50
CA ASP A 526 18.62 -23.80 -24.85
C ASP A 526 17.33 -23.20 -24.26
N ARG A 527 16.97 -23.61 -23.04
CA ARG A 527 15.76 -23.11 -22.37
C ARG A 527 15.98 -21.69 -21.84
N ASP A 528 14.90 -20.89 -21.77
CA ASP A 528 15.00 -19.58 -21.13
C ASP A 528 15.27 -19.72 -19.62
N SER A 529 16.02 -18.76 -19.09
CA SER A 529 16.30 -18.65 -17.67
C SER A 529 15.06 -18.57 -16.76
N SER A 530 13.94 -18.00 -17.22
CA SER A 530 12.68 -17.92 -16.47
C SER A 530 11.99 -19.28 -16.41
N THR A 531 11.98 -20.00 -17.53
CA THR A 531 11.48 -21.38 -17.61
C THR A 531 12.30 -22.33 -16.73
N LEU A 532 13.64 -22.21 -16.77
CA LEU A 532 14.55 -22.98 -15.92
C LEU A 532 14.34 -22.68 -14.43
N LEU A 533 14.15 -21.41 -14.07
CA LEU A 533 13.87 -21.02 -12.68
C LEU A 533 12.56 -21.63 -12.18
N ARG A 534 11.50 -21.56 -12.98
CA ARG A 534 10.20 -22.16 -12.66
C ARG A 534 10.32 -23.67 -12.45
N ALA A 535 10.96 -24.37 -13.40
CA ALA A 535 11.21 -25.80 -13.33
C ALA A 535 12.00 -26.18 -12.06
N ALA A 536 13.00 -25.37 -11.70
CA ALA A 536 13.80 -25.58 -10.49
C ALA A 536 13.02 -25.39 -9.19
N VAL A 537 12.01 -24.52 -9.18
CA VAL A 537 11.14 -24.30 -8.02
C VAL A 537 10.18 -25.48 -7.81
N ILE A 538 9.56 -25.99 -8.88
CA ILE A 538 8.60 -27.11 -8.80
C ILE A 538 9.28 -28.49 -8.74
N GLY A 539 10.59 -28.57 -9.02
CA GLY A 539 11.36 -29.81 -9.02
C GLY A 539 11.21 -30.64 -10.30
N ASP A 540 10.94 -30.00 -11.43
CA ASP A 540 10.73 -30.68 -12.71
C ASP A 540 12.02 -30.69 -13.54
N SER A 541 12.66 -31.85 -13.67
CA SER A 541 13.66 -32.16 -14.70
C SER A 541 14.87 -31.19 -14.78
N VAL A 542 15.33 -30.65 -13.65
CA VAL A 542 16.51 -29.76 -13.56
C VAL A 542 17.38 -29.97 -12.29
N ASP A 543 17.19 -31.08 -11.57
CA ASP A 543 17.92 -31.33 -10.32
C ASP A 543 19.43 -31.51 -10.48
N GLU A 544 19.86 -32.09 -11.61
CA GLU A 544 21.29 -32.20 -11.95
C GLU A 544 21.94 -30.83 -12.18
N ILE A 545 21.24 -29.93 -12.87
CA ILE A 545 21.66 -28.53 -13.08
C ILE A 545 21.77 -27.81 -11.74
N VAL A 546 20.76 -27.94 -10.86
CA VAL A 546 20.75 -27.32 -9.53
C VAL A 546 21.90 -27.84 -8.66
N GLY A 547 22.24 -29.13 -8.76
CA GLY A 547 23.35 -29.74 -8.03
C GLY A 547 24.73 -29.20 -8.40
N ARG A 548 24.89 -28.57 -9.57
CA ARG A 548 26.15 -27.95 -10.03
C ARG A 548 26.30 -26.48 -9.63
N LEU A 549 25.25 -25.88 -9.05
CA LEU A 549 25.31 -24.49 -8.59
C LEU A 549 26.15 -24.36 -7.33
N SER A 550 26.87 -23.25 -7.19
CA SER A 550 27.56 -22.93 -5.94
C SER A 550 26.57 -22.71 -4.78
N ASP A 551 27.07 -22.76 -3.55
CA ASP A 551 26.25 -22.48 -2.37
C ASP A 551 25.60 -21.09 -2.41
N VAL A 552 26.33 -20.10 -2.94
CA VAL A 552 25.86 -18.71 -3.04
C VAL A 552 24.78 -18.57 -4.13
N GLU A 553 24.98 -19.20 -5.30
CA GLU A 553 24.01 -19.17 -6.40
C GLU A 553 22.70 -19.89 -6.01
N SER A 554 22.79 -21.04 -5.36
CA SER A 554 21.64 -21.87 -5.00
C SER A 554 20.92 -21.45 -3.71
N ALA A 555 21.50 -20.58 -2.89
CA ALA A 555 20.97 -20.26 -1.55
C ALA A 555 19.49 -19.81 -1.54
N PRO A 556 19.02 -18.90 -2.41
CA PRO A 556 17.61 -18.55 -2.47
C PRO A 556 16.71 -19.73 -2.90
N LEU A 557 17.14 -20.49 -3.90
CA LEU A 557 16.40 -21.63 -4.43
C LEU A 557 16.29 -22.76 -3.40
N ARG A 558 17.36 -23.05 -2.64
CA ARG A 558 17.36 -24.06 -1.58
C ARG A 558 16.33 -23.75 -0.49
N ARG A 559 16.21 -22.49 -0.09
CA ARG A 559 15.17 -22.05 0.88
C ARG A 559 13.77 -22.29 0.32
N VAL A 560 13.52 -21.87 -0.92
CA VAL A 560 12.22 -22.07 -1.57
C VAL A 560 11.88 -23.56 -1.70
N ARG A 561 12.81 -24.39 -2.21
CA ARG A 561 12.60 -25.83 -2.37
C ARG A 561 12.35 -26.54 -1.04
N ALA A 562 13.07 -26.18 0.03
CA ALA A 562 12.84 -26.75 1.35
C ALA A 562 11.39 -26.55 1.81
N VAL A 563 10.82 -25.37 1.55
CA VAL A 563 9.43 -25.06 1.89
C VAL A 563 8.45 -25.79 0.99
N VAL A 564 8.64 -25.75 -0.34
CA VAL A 564 7.78 -26.44 -1.32
C VAL A 564 7.75 -27.95 -1.05
N SER A 565 8.90 -28.58 -0.82
CA SER A 565 8.98 -30.02 -0.52
C SER A 565 8.32 -30.38 0.81
N ALA A 566 8.50 -29.57 1.86
CA ALA A 566 7.82 -29.80 3.14
C ALA A 566 6.30 -29.70 3.04
N THR A 567 5.79 -28.71 2.30
CA THR A 567 4.35 -28.56 2.02
C THR A 567 3.83 -29.73 1.17
N ALA A 568 4.56 -30.12 0.11
CA ALA A 568 4.16 -31.24 -0.75
C ALA A 568 4.09 -32.57 0.00
N ALA A 569 5.05 -32.84 0.90
CA ALA A 569 5.07 -34.05 1.72
C ALA A 569 3.86 -34.13 2.67
N ALA A 570 3.47 -33.01 3.28
CA ALA A 570 2.31 -32.95 4.17
C ALA A 570 0.99 -33.23 3.43
N VAL A 571 0.88 -32.81 2.16
CA VAL A 571 -0.30 -33.10 1.33
C VAL A 571 -0.39 -34.60 0.95
N GLY A 572 0.73 -35.32 0.94
CA GLY A 572 0.79 -36.75 0.56
C GLY A 572 0.54 -37.75 1.68
N ALA A 573 0.73 -37.38 2.95
CA ALA A 573 0.73 -38.31 4.09
C ALA A 573 -0.65 -38.50 4.77
N SER A 574 -1.52 -37.49 4.71
CA SER A 574 -2.82 -37.49 5.38
C SER A 574 -3.86 -36.95 4.40
N GLY A 575 -4.84 -37.77 4.03
CA GLY A 575 -5.93 -37.35 3.15
C GLY A 575 -6.60 -36.06 3.65
N ARG A 576 -6.27 -34.95 2.97
CA ARG A 576 -7.00 -33.66 2.89
C ARG A 576 -7.10 -32.83 4.18
N ARG A 577 -6.02 -32.15 4.61
CA ARG A 577 -6.15 -30.94 5.46
C ARG A 577 -5.22 -29.82 5.00
N VAL A 578 -5.82 -28.74 4.48
CA VAL A 578 -5.14 -27.51 4.02
C VAL A 578 -4.27 -26.91 5.13
N GLU A 579 -4.74 -26.99 6.37
CA GLU A 579 -4.06 -26.47 7.56
C GLU A 579 -2.72 -27.18 7.83
N GLU A 580 -2.66 -28.50 7.65
CA GLU A 580 -1.44 -29.29 7.85
C GLU A 580 -0.37 -28.93 6.81
N ALA A 581 -0.78 -28.77 5.55
CA ALA A 581 0.10 -28.34 4.47
C ALA A 581 0.63 -26.92 4.69
N LEU A 582 -0.26 -26.00 5.11
CA LEU A 582 0.11 -24.62 5.46
C LEU A 582 1.08 -24.59 6.64
N TRP A 583 0.82 -25.37 7.69
CA TRP A 583 1.67 -25.48 8.87
C TRP A 583 3.06 -26.04 8.55
N ALA A 584 3.13 -27.11 7.76
CA ALA A 584 4.39 -27.69 7.31
C ALA A 584 5.23 -26.69 6.51
N GLY A 585 4.58 -25.96 5.58
CA GLY A 585 5.21 -24.89 4.82
C GLY A 585 5.74 -23.77 5.72
N TRP A 586 4.89 -23.24 6.60
CA TRP A 586 5.25 -22.16 7.53
C TRP A 586 6.46 -22.53 8.40
N ARG A 587 6.46 -23.73 9.00
CA ARG A 587 7.58 -24.21 9.81
C ARG A 587 8.89 -24.31 9.03
N ALA A 588 8.82 -24.74 7.77
CA ALA A 588 10.00 -24.86 6.91
C ALA A 588 10.61 -23.49 6.55
N THR A 589 9.81 -22.40 6.55
CA THR A 589 10.32 -21.07 6.20
C THR A 589 11.34 -20.52 7.20
N THR A 590 11.25 -20.90 8.49
CA THR A 590 12.00 -20.32 9.62
C THR A 590 11.82 -18.80 9.82
N LEU A 591 10.86 -18.17 9.13
CA LEU A 591 10.67 -16.71 9.13
C LEU A 591 10.19 -16.17 10.48
N GLU A 592 9.42 -16.96 11.23
CA GLU A 592 8.92 -16.63 12.57
C GLU A 592 10.02 -16.03 13.46
N ARG A 593 11.16 -16.71 13.59
CA ARG A 593 12.26 -16.26 14.47
C ARG A 593 12.82 -14.90 14.04
N ARG A 594 12.94 -14.66 12.74
CA ARG A 594 13.49 -13.41 12.19
C ARG A 594 12.50 -12.26 12.33
N TRP A 595 11.23 -12.51 12.10
CA TRP A 595 10.17 -11.51 12.18
C TRP A 595 9.87 -11.15 13.63
N VAL A 596 9.77 -12.12 14.55
CA VAL A 596 9.61 -11.85 15.99
C VAL A 596 10.79 -11.04 16.54
N ALA A 597 12.03 -11.38 16.18
CA ALA A 597 13.21 -10.61 16.60
C ALA A 597 13.23 -9.19 16.01
N SER A 598 12.67 -8.99 14.82
CA SER A 598 12.61 -7.66 14.17
C SER A 598 11.48 -6.81 14.74
N SER A 599 10.32 -7.43 15.01
CA SER A 599 9.20 -6.85 15.74
C SER A 599 9.65 -6.32 17.11
N ALA A 600 10.35 -7.16 17.90
CA ALA A 600 10.85 -6.78 19.22
C ALA A 600 11.85 -5.61 19.21
N ARG A 601 12.61 -5.42 18.11
CA ARG A 601 13.51 -4.27 17.94
C ARG A 601 12.78 -2.99 17.53
N GLY A 602 11.55 -3.09 17.02
CA GLY A 602 10.77 -1.95 16.55
C GLY A 602 11.29 -1.30 15.26
N GLY A 603 10.82 -0.08 14.99
CA GLY A 603 11.14 0.70 13.79
C GLY A 603 10.41 0.24 12.52
N PRO A 604 10.71 0.81 11.33
CA PRO A 604 10.00 0.50 10.09
C PRO A 604 10.04 -0.98 9.69
N LEU A 605 11.18 -1.65 9.95
CA LEU A 605 11.33 -3.09 9.70
C LEU A 605 10.54 -3.95 10.70
N GLY A 606 10.47 -3.53 11.97
CA GLY A 606 9.64 -4.19 12.97
C GLY A 606 8.15 -4.08 12.63
N VAL A 607 7.68 -2.89 12.25
CA VAL A 607 6.28 -2.68 11.81
C VAL A 607 5.93 -3.52 10.58
N GLN A 608 6.86 -3.68 9.64
CA GLN A 608 6.63 -4.58 8.51
C GLN A 608 6.59 -6.05 8.95
N ALA A 609 7.45 -6.46 9.89
CA ALA A 609 7.45 -7.80 10.44
C ALA A 609 6.14 -8.12 11.19
N ASP A 610 5.59 -7.17 11.95
CA ASP A 610 4.28 -7.31 12.60
C ASP A 610 3.18 -7.56 11.56
N ARG A 611 3.11 -6.73 10.50
CA ARG A 611 2.13 -6.92 9.42
C ARG A 611 2.30 -8.26 8.69
N ASP A 612 3.54 -8.67 8.46
CA ASP A 612 3.84 -9.93 7.77
C ASP A 612 3.39 -11.11 8.66
N LEU A 613 3.62 -11.06 9.99
CA LEU A 613 3.13 -12.04 10.96
C LEU A 613 1.60 -12.08 11.05
N ASP A 614 0.95 -10.91 11.17
CA ASP A 614 -0.51 -10.79 11.22
C ASP A 614 -1.14 -11.40 9.95
N SER A 615 -0.56 -11.13 8.77
CA SER A 615 -1.05 -11.71 7.51
C SER A 615 -0.97 -13.24 7.48
N VAL A 616 0.05 -13.82 8.11
CA VAL A 616 0.19 -15.28 8.20
C VAL A 616 -0.85 -15.85 9.15
N VAL A 617 -1.08 -15.21 10.32
CA VAL A 617 -2.13 -15.63 11.26
C VAL A 617 -3.51 -15.57 10.60
N ALA A 618 -3.83 -14.47 9.90
CA ALA A 618 -5.07 -14.34 9.14
C ALA A 618 -5.23 -15.42 8.06
N LEU A 619 -4.13 -15.87 7.43
CA LEU A 619 -4.15 -16.98 6.48
C LEU A 619 -4.47 -18.33 7.15
N PHE A 620 -3.96 -18.58 8.36
CA PHE A 620 -4.34 -19.77 9.13
C PHE A 620 -5.81 -19.72 9.56
N ASP A 621 -6.30 -18.58 10.02
CA ASP A 621 -7.72 -18.41 10.37
C ASP A 621 -8.63 -18.59 9.15
N ALA A 622 -8.21 -18.11 7.97
CA ALA A 622 -8.92 -18.34 6.71
C ALA A 622 -8.91 -19.82 6.32
N ALA A 623 -7.78 -20.52 6.49
CA ALA A 623 -7.68 -21.96 6.23
C ALA A 623 -8.60 -22.78 7.15
N ALA A 624 -8.61 -22.46 8.44
CA ALA A 624 -9.49 -23.10 9.42
C ALA A 624 -10.97 -22.87 9.07
N SER A 625 -11.34 -21.61 8.79
CA SER A 625 -12.71 -21.26 8.39
C SER A 625 -13.13 -21.98 7.11
N TYR A 626 -12.23 -22.09 6.12
CA TYR A 626 -12.48 -22.81 4.88
C TYR A 626 -12.74 -24.31 5.13
N VAL A 627 -11.90 -24.97 5.93
CA VAL A 627 -12.04 -26.39 6.27
C VAL A 627 -13.31 -26.66 7.09
N ASP A 628 -13.61 -25.80 8.07
CA ASP A 628 -14.86 -25.88 8.84
C ASP A 628 -16.09 -25.71 7.95
N SER A 629 -16.00 -24.83 6.95
CA SER A 629 -17.11 -24.54 6.04
C SER A 629 -17.33 -25.63 4.98
N LEU A 630 -16.24 -26.24 4.50
CA LEU A 630 -16.16 -27.23 3.43
C LEU A 630 -15.20 -28.35 3.86
N PRO A 631 -15.67 -29.36 4.63
CA PRO A 631 -14.82 -30.43 5.14
C PRO A 631 -14.10 -31.26 4.05
N ARG A 632 -14.55 -31.18 2.80
CA ARG A 632 -13.93 -31.83 1.63
C ARG A 632 -13.14 -30.87 0.73
N GLY A 633 -12.90 -29.64 1.16
CA GLY A 633 -12.15 -28.62 0.42
C GLY A 633 -10.74 -29.07 0.05
N THR A 634 -10.25 -28.64 -1.10
CA THR A 634 -8.91 -28.98 -1.60
C THR A 634 -7.95 -27.81 -1.40
N LEU A 635 -6.65 -28.06 -1.55
CA LEU A 635 -5.63 -27.01 -1.51
C LEU A 635 -5.84 -25.99 -2.62
N GLU A 636 -6.14 -26.46 -3.82
CA GLU A 636 -6.44 -25.63 -4.99
C GLU A 636 -7.69 -24.78 -4.74
N GLY A 637 -8.76 -25.40 -4.23
CA GLY A 637 -9.99 -24.69 -3.90
C GLY A 637 -9.81 -23.63 -2.81
N PHE A 638 -8.91 -23.87 -1.83
CA PHE A 638 -8.56 -22.86 -0.83
C PHE A 638 -7.78 -21.69 -1.45
N VAL A 639 -6.78 -21.97 -2.29
CA VAL A 639 -5.99 -20.93 -2.97
C VAL A 639 -6.90 -20.06 -3.83
N ASP A 640 -7.81 -20.68 -4.59
CA ASP A 640 -8.79 -19.97 -5.41
C ASP A 640 -9.74 -19.14 -4.53
N HIS A 641 -10.27 -19.73 -3.45
CA HIS A 641 -11.13 -19.02 -2.49
C HIS A 641 -10.47 -17.77 -1.91
N VAL A 642 -9.21 -17.82 -1.49
CA VAL A 642 -8.49 -16.65 -0.93
C VAL A 642 -8.06 -15.66 -2.02
N THR A 643 -7.76 -16.13 -3.23
CA THR A 643 -7.41 -15.27 -4.37
C THR A 643 -8.61 -14.46 -4.87
N ASP A 644 -9.79 -15.08 -4.85
CA ASP A 644 -11.06 -14.45 -5.26
C ASP A 644 -11.57 -13.40 -4.26
N GLN A 645 -10.97 -13.31 -3.07
CA GLN A 645 -11.32 -12.27 -2.10
C GLN A 645 -10.81 -10.90 -2.58
N GLU A 646 -11.73 -10.02 -2.98
CA GLU A 646 -11.42 -8.65 -3.40
C GLU A 646 -11.44 -7.63 -2.26
N ILE A 647 -12.04 -7.99 -1.12
CA ILE A 647 -12.18 -7.13 0.06
C ILE A 647 -11.35 -7.71 1.20
N PRO A 648 -10.58 -6.90 1.95
CA PRO A 648 -9.94 -7.35 3.17
C PRO A 648 -10.98 -7.95 4.14
N VAL A 649 -10.84 -9.24 4.45
CA VAL A 649 -11.62 -9.87 5.52
C VAL A 649 -11.09 -9.27 6.83
N GLY A 650 -11.97 -8.60 7.58
CA GLY A 650 -11.59 -7.97 8.83
C GLY A 650 -11.13 -9.01 9.84
N ASP A 651 -9.96 -8.77 10.46
CA ASP A 651 -9.43 -9.65 11.50
C ASP A 651 -10.39 -9.68 12.69
N GLY A 652 -11.03 -10.83 12.87
CA GLY A 652 -12.08 -11.03 13.86
C GLY A 652 -11.57 -11.40 15.24
N ARG A 653 -10.26 -11.52 15.47
CA ARG A 653 -9.73 -12.10 16.70
C ARG A 653 -8.46 -11.41 17.23
N ARG A 654 -8.51 -11.21 18.55
CA ARG A 654 -7.48 -10.77 19.52
C ARG A 654 -7.34 -9.25 19.68
N GLU A 655 -7.62 -8.81 20.91
CA GLU A 655 -7.04 -7.59 21.47
C GLU A 655 -5.52 -7.73 21.45
N ALA A 656 -4.89 -7.29 20.36
CA ALA A 656 -3.50 -6.89 20.43
C ALA A 656 -3.41 -5.82 21.53
N VAL A 657 -2.41 -5.92 22.41
CA VAL A 657 -2.03 -4.84 23.32
C VAL A 657 -2.08 -3.54 22.52
N THR A 658 -2.94 -2.61 22.91
CA THR A 658 -3.09 -1.35 22.18
C THR A 658 -1.73 -0.66 22.16
N PRO A 659 -1.06 -0.58 20.98
CA PRO A 659 0.24 0.05 20.94
C PRO A 659 0.08 1.51 21.31
N ASP A 660 1.05 2.06 22.03
CA ASP A 660 1.12 3.50 22.32
C ASP A 660 1.48 4.23 21.02
N ALA A 661 0.46 4.46 20.19
CA ALA A 661 0.58 5.00 18.84
C ALA A 661 -0.67 5.77 18.44
N VAL A 662 -0.46 6.80 17.62
CA VAL A 662 -1.52 7.62 17.03
C VAL A 662 -2.33 6.78 16.07
N ARG A 663 -3.66 6.82 16.22
CA ARG A 663 -4.57 6.07 15.33
C ARG A 663 -5.01 6.92 14.14
N VAL A 664 -4.82 6.43 12.93
CA VAL A 664 -5.42 7.01 11.71
C VAL A 664 -6.61 6.15 11.30
N ILE A 665 -7.82 6.72 11.42
CA ILE A 665 -9.07 5.99 11.23
C ILE A 665 -10.07 6.78 10.39
N SER A 666 -11.05 6.07 9.81
CA SER A 666 -12.20 6.73 9.18
C SER A 666 -13.15 7.29 10.23
N ALA A 667 -13.92 8.32 9.88
CA ALA A 667 -14.96 8.86 10.76
C ALA A 667 -15.99 7.82 11.23
N HIS A 668 -16.35 6.87 10.37
CA HIS A 668 -17.21 5.74 10.72
C HIS A 668 -16.58 4.81 11.78
N ALA A 669 -15.26 4.57 11.67
CA ALA A 669 -14.52 3.75 12.63
C ALA A 669 -14.20 4.46 13.95
N ALA A 670 -14.54 5.76 14.06
CA ALA A 670 -14.41 6.55 15.28
C ALA A 670 -15.64 6.43 16.19
N VAL A 671 -16.77 5.91 15.71
CA VAL A 671 -17.99 5.66 16.50
C VAL A 671 -17.65 4.75 17.69
N GLY A 672 -18.18 5.09 18.87
CA GLY A 672 -17.92 4.36 20.13
C GLY A 672 -16.54 4.60 20.75
N ARG A 673 -15.63 5.37 20.12
CA ARG A 673 -14.28 5.64 20.62
C ARG A 673 -14.11 7.09 21.05
N GLN A 674 -13.02 7.39 21.76
CA GLN A 674 -12.69 8.73 22.26
C GLN A 674 -11.18 8.88 22.50
N TRP A 675 -10.68 10.11 22.41
CA TRP A 675 -9.26 10.47 22.56
C TRP A 675 -9.12 11.84 23.23
N ASP A 676 -8.00 12.12 23.87
CA ASP A 676 -7.75 13.46 24.43
C ASP A 676 -7.55 14.51 23.33
N VAL A 677 -6.83 14.13 22.28
CA VAL A 677 -6.53 15.00 21.13
C VAL A 677 -7.00 14.34 19.84
N VAL A 678 -7.85 15.03 19.07
CA VAL A 678 -8.32 14.56 17.76
C VAL A 678 -8.01 15.58 16.68
N ALA A 679 -7.42 15.11 15.59
CA ALA A 679 -7.29 15.88 14.34
C ALA A 679 -8.32 15.37 13.32
N VAL A 680 -9.27 16.20 12.90
CA VAL A 680 -10.19 15.92 11.79
C VAL A 680 -9.60 16.52 10.52
N ALA A 681 -9.09 15.66 9.63
CA ALA A 681 -8.26 16.07 8.51
C ALA A 681 -8.93 15.87 7.15
N GLY A 682 -8.51 16.68 6.16
CA GLY A 682 -9.04 16.66 4.80
C GLY A 682 -10.47 17.20 4.70
N VAL A 683 -10.81 18.24 5.46
CA VAL A 683 -12.15 18.84 5.44
C VAL A 683 -12.27 19.84 4.27
N GLN A 684 -12.34 19.28 3.06
CA GLN A 684 -12.29 19.99 1.78
C GLN A 684 -13.56 19.73 0.96
N GLU A 685 -14.02 20.69 0.14
CA GLU A 685 -15.13 20.45 -0.79
C GLU A 685 -14.81 19.29 -1.74
N GLY A 686 -15.80 18.42 -1.99
CA GLY A 686 -15.64 17.22 -2.82
C GLY A 686 -14.89 16.05 -2.14
N LEU A 687 -14.24 16.28 -0.99
CA LEU A 687 -13.69 15.23 -0.13
C LEU A 687 -14.57 15.01 1.11
N TRP A 688 -14.87 16.08 1.85
CA TRP A 688 -15.75 16.10 3.02
C TRP A 688 -16.43 17.48 3.14
N PRO A 689 -17.68 17.64 2.66
CA PRO A 689 -18.64 16.58 2.34
C PRO A 689 -18.41 15.86 1.00
N ALA A 690 -18.63 14.54 1.01
CA ALA A 690 -18.66 13.72 -0.20
C ALA A 690 -20.08 13.67 -0.79
N LEU A 691 -20.46 14.69 -1.57
CA LEU A 691 -21.82 14.86 -2.09
C LEU A 691 -22.11 14.16 -3.43
N ARG A 692 -21.15 13.39 -3.97
CA ARG A 692 -21.40 12.62 -5.20
C ARG A 692 -22.35 11.46 -4.90
N PRO A 693 -23.53 11.40 -5.54
CA PRO A 693 -24.44 10.27 -5.35
C PRO A 693 -23.73 8.99 -5.79
N ARG A 694 -23.90 7.92 -5.02
CA ARG A 694 -23.41 6.59 -5.40
C ARG A 694 -24.40 6.06 -6.43
N GLY A 695 -24.05 6.14 -7.71
CA GLY A 695 -24.88 5.53 -8.75
C GLY A 695 -25.11 4.04 -8.43
N SER A 696 -26.37 3.61 -8.48
CA SER A 696 -26.77 2.21 -8.30
C SER A 696 -27.52 1.76 -9.57
N LEU A 697 -27.05 0.70 -10.21
CA LEU A 697 -27.67 0.09 -11.38
C LEU A 697 -29.03 -0.54 -11.03
N LEU A 698 -29.13 -1.05 -9.80
CA LEU A 698 -30.29 -1.74 -9.25
C LEU A 698 -31.21 -0.82 -8.42
N GLY A 699 -30.81 0.42 -8.12
CA GLY A 699 -31.62 1.40 -7.39
C GLY A 699 -31.81 1.09 -5.91
N VAL A 700 -30.75 0.64 -5.21
CA VAL A 700 -30.82 0.27 -3.78
C VAL A 700 -31.31 1.44 -2.91
N GLU A 701 -30.79 2.65 -3.11
CA GLU A 701 -31.21 3.85 -2.38
C GLU A 701 -32.71 4.13 -2.56
N ALA A 702 -33.24 3.97 -3.79
CA ALA A 702 -34.66 4.17 -4.06
C ALA A 702 -35.54 3.14 -3.34
N LEU A 703 -35.09 1.88 -3.22
CA LEU A 703 -35.79 0.85 -2.44
C LEU A 703 -35.85 1.23 -0.95
N VAL A 704 -34.74 1.74 -0.41
CA VAL A 704 -34.66 2.20 0.98
C VAL A 704 -35.62 3.36 1.25
N ASP A 705 -35.64 4.36 0.38
CA ASP A 705 -36.52 5.54 0.52
C ASP A 705 -38.00 5.17 0.40
N LEU A 706 -38.33 4.23 -0.49
CA LEU A 706 -39.68 3.70 -0.67
C LEU A 706 -40.17 2.94 0.55
N ALA A 707 -39.36 2.05 1.10
CA ALA A 707 -39.66 1.35 2.35
C ALA A 707 -39.74 2.29 3.55
N ALA A 708 -39.05 3.43 3.48
CA ALA A 708 -39.19 4.48 4.48
C ALA A 708 -40.46 5.33 4.29
N GLY A 709 -41.20 5.20 3.19
CA GLY A 709 -42.36 6.04 2.92
C GLY A 709 -41.99 7.50 2.63
N ILE A 710 -40.75 7.73 2.18
CA ILE A 710 -40.24 9.07 1.80
C ILE A 710 -40.66 9.41 0.36
N SER A 711 -40.97 8.40 -0.45
CA SER A 711 -41.35 8.52 -1.86
C SER A 711 -42.57 7.64 -2.18
N ASP A 712 -43.45 8.11 -3.07
CA ASP A 712 -44.56 7.32 -3.64
C ASP A 712 -44.10 6.38 -4.77
N GLY A 713 -42.81 6.41 -5.13
CA GLY A 713 -42.17 5.42 -6.00
C GLY A 713 -42.40 5.60 -7.48
N GLY A 714 -42.91 6.77 -7.89
CA GLY A 714 -42.92 7.20 -9.29
C GLY A 714 -41.55 7.73 -9.72
N ARG A 715 -41.11 7.38 -10.94
CA ARG A 715 -39.89 7.95 -11.56
C ARG A 715 -39.90 9.48 -11.58
N ASP A 716 -41.09 10.09 -11.65
CA ASP A 716 -41.28 11.54 -11.74
C ASP A 716 -40.89 12.31 -10.47
N LEU A 717 -40.72 11.64 -9.31
CA LEU A 717 -40.28 12.29 -8.07
C LEU A 717 -38.75 12.29 -7.91
N GLU A 718 -38.04 11.37 -8.59
CA GLU A 718 -36.57 11.32 -8.60
C GLU A 718 -35.96 12.60 -9.20
N ASP A 719 -36.69 13.27 -10.09
CA ASP A 719 -36.32 14.56 -10.68
C ASP A 719 -36.79 15.78 -9.84
N ARG A 720 -37.70 15.59 -8.86
CA ARG A 720 -38.31 16.68 -8.07
C ARG A 720 -37.74 16.84 -6.66
N VAL A 721 -37.13 15.82 -6.08
CA VAL A 721 -36.56 15.83 -4.71
C VAL A 721 -35.05 15.91 -4.75
N SER A 722 -34.46 16.84 -3.97
CA SER A 722 -33.00 16.97 -3.88
C SER A 722 -32.37 15.75 -3.21
N ARG A 723 -31.56 14.98 -3.96
CA ARG A 723 -30.72 13.91 -3.42
C ARG A 723 -29.51 14.43 -2.62
N THR A 724 -29.09 15.66 -2.88
CA THR A 724 -27.90 16.26 -2.27
C THR A 724 -28.14 16.70 -0.83
N ALA A 725 -29.34 17.18 -0.49
CA ALA A 725 -29.63 17.68 0.86
C ALA A 725 -29.58 16.58 1.95
N PRO A 726 -30.18 15.37 1.75
CA PRO A 726 -30.02 14.26 2.69
C PRO A 726 -28.56 13.80 2.82
N LEU A 727 -27.83 13.72 1.70
CA LEU A 727 -26.40 13.37 1.71
C LEU A 727 -25.56 14.39 2.49
N LEU A 728 -25.84 15.68 2.33
CA LEU A 728 -25.16 16.73 3.09
C LEU A 728 -25.46 16.62 4.58
N ALA A 729 -26.70 16.33 4.96
CA ALA A 729 -27.08 16.10 6.35
C ALA A 729 -26.34 14.87 6.93
N GLU A 730 -26.25 13.77 6.18
CA GLU A 730 -25.50 12.58 6.59
C GLU A 730 -23.99 12.86 6.75
N GLU A 731 -23.37 13.56 5.80
CA GLU A 731 -21.96 13.95 5.88
C GLU A 731 -21.70 14.94 7.04
N ARG A 732 -22.68 15.77 7.40
CA ARG A 732 -22.63 16.66 8.58
C ARG A 732 -22.76 15.87 9.89
N ARG A 733 -23.61 14.84 9.96
CA ARG A 733 -23.65 13.91 11.12
C ARG A 733 -22.32 13.19 11.29
N LEU A 734 -21.70 12.77 10.20
CA LEU A 734 -20.38 12.16 10.21
C LEU A 734 -19.30 13.11 10.74
N PHE A 735 -19.36 14.39 10.32
CA PHE A 735 -18.47 15.44 10.83
C PHE A 735 -18.69 15.70 12.33
N LEU A 736 -19.95 15.76 12.79
CA LEU A 736 -20.31 15.84 14.21
C LEU A 736 -19.71 14.68 15.02
N VAL A 737 -19.85 13.45 14.52
CA VAL A 737 -19.25 12.27 15.16
C VAL A 737 -17.74 12.45 15.29
N ALA A 738 -17.05 12.86 14.22
CA ALA A 738 -15.60 13.06 14.22
C ALA A 738 -15.13 14.11 15.25
N CYS A 739 -15.74 15.30 15.24
CA CYS A 739 -15.39 16.39 16.15
C CYS A 739 -15.68 16.04 17.62
N SER A 740 -16.79 15.34 17.88
CA SER A 740 -17.22 15.01 19.24
C SER A 740 -16.39 13.91 19.93
N ARG A 741 -15.40 13.31 19.25
CA ARG A 741 -14.51 12.29 19.85
C ARG A 741 -13.37 12.87 20.68
N ALA A 742 -13.05 14.15 20.52
CA ALA A 742 -12.06 14.83 21.35
C ALA A 742 -12.60 15.05 22.77
N ARG A 743 -11.81 14.71 23.79
CA ARG A 743 -12.08 15.09 25.19
C ARG A 743 -11.59 16.50 25.48
N SER A 744 -10.38 16.85 25.03
CA SER A 744 -9.72 18.11 25.40
C SER A 744 -9.38 19.03 24.25
N SER A 745 -8.77 18.51 23.18
CA SER A 745 -8.27 19.32 22.05
C SER A 745 -8.76 18.78 20.71
N LEU A 746 -9.34 19.67 19.90
CA LEU A 746 -9.81 19.39 18.55
C LEU A 746 -9.05 20.26 17.54
N LEU A 747 -8.37 19.61 16.59
CA LEU A 747 -7.78 20.24 15.42
C LEU A 747 -8.62 19.90 14.19
N VAL A 748 -9.11 20.90 13.46
CA VAL A 748 -9.77 20.70 12.16
C VAL A 748 -8.85 21.25 11.07
N THR A 749 -8.53 20.44 10.07
CA THR A 749 -7.63 20.84 8.98
C THR A 749 -8.29 20.75 7.60
N ALA A 750 -7.95 21.71 6.75
CA ALA A 750 -8.33 21.76 5.34
C ALA A 750 -7.15 22.20 4.49
N VAL A 751 -7.23 21.93 3.17
CA VAL A 751 -6.28 22.45 2.19
C VAL A 751 -7.02 23.41 1.28
N ASP A 752 -6.41 24.55 1.02
CA ASP A 752 -6.88 25.57 0.10
C ASP A 752 -5.71 25.96 -0.81
N SER A 753 -5.79 25.58 -2.08
CA SER A 753 -4.70 25.77 -3.04
C SER A 753 -5.23 26.07 -4.43
N VAL A 754 -4.84 27.23 -4.96
CA VAL A 754 -5.18 27.73 -6.31
C VAL A 754 -4.07 27.39 -7.33
N THR A 755 -2.89 26.97 -6.87
CA THR A 755 -1.67 26.85 -7.69
C THR A 755 -1.11 25.43 -7.80
N GLY A 756 -1.81 24.42 -7.26
CA GLY A 756 -1.38 23.01 -7.26
C GLY A 756 -1.92 22.18 -8.44
N GLY A 757 -1.45 20.93 -8.58
CA GLY A 757 -1.92 20.00 -9.62
C GLY A 757 -3.39 19.52 -9.48
N SER A 758 -4.10 20.00 -8.46
CA SER A 758 -5.55 19.85 -8.28
C SER A 758 -6.06 21.04 -7.47
N ASP A 759 -7.04 21.78 -8.00
CA ASP A 759 -7.72 22.83 -7.25
C ASP A 759 -8.36 22.20 -6.00
N ALA A 760 -7.91 22.65 -4.83
CA ALA A 760 -8.43 22.20 -3.55
C ALA A 760 -9.05 23.41 -2.86
N VAL A 761 -10.32 23.27 -2.47
CA VAL A 761 -11.09 24.32 -1.80
C VAL A 761 -11.51 23.82 -0.44
N ARG A 762 -11.35 24.66 0.59
CA ARG A 762 -11.79 24.33 1.95
C ARG A 762 -13.31 24.08 1.98
N SER A 763 -13.74 23.19 2.87
CA SER A 763 -15.14 22.80 2.98
C SER A 763 -16.02 23.89 3.61
N ARG A 764 -17.29 23.97 3.20
CA ARG A 764 -18.32 24.76 3.89
C ARG A 764 -18.43 24.46 5.39
N PHE A 765 -18.09 23.25 5.83
CA PHE A 765 -18.08 22.91 7.25
C PHE A 765 -17.02 23.69 8.05
N VAL A 766 -15.92 24.06 7.39
CA VAL A 766 -14.89 24.91 7.98
C VAL A 766 -15.40 26.35 8.06
N ASP A 767 -16.00 26.87 6.99
CA ASP A 767 -16.58 28.22 6.98
C ASP A 767 -17.68 28.38 8.03
N ASP A 768 -18.60 27.42 8.13
CA ASP A 768 -19.66 27.39 9.16
C ASP A 768 -19.06 27.47 10.58
N MET A 769 -17.96 26.74 10.82
CA MET A 769 -17.31 26.69 12.13
C MET A 769 -16.55 27.99 12.45
N LEU A 770 -15.93 28.63 11.45
CA LEU A 770 -15.27 29.92 11.61
C LEU A 770 -16.28 31.05 11.85
N ALA A 771 -17.40 31.03 11.13
CA ALA A 771 -18.51 31.98 11.32
C ALA A 771 -19.10 31.93 12.73
N SER A 772 -19.05 30.78 13.42
CA SER A 772 -19.53 30.64 14.79
C SER A 772 -18.67 31.36 15.85
N GLY A 773 -17.45 31.82 15.50
CA GLY A 773 -16.52 32.47 16.43
C GLY A 773 -15.91 31.54 17.49
N LEU A 774 -16.25 30.24 17.49
CA LEU A 774 -15.82 29.23 18.47
C LEU A 774 -14.42 28.65 18.19
N ALA A 775 -13.84 28.96 17.03
CA ALA A 775 -12.51 28.51 16.65
C ALA A 775 -11.61 29.71 16.35
N ARG A 776 -10.42 29.72 16.95
CA ARG A 776 -9.39 30.71 16.59
C ARG A 776 -8.83 30.33 15.22
N HIS A 777 -8.99 31.22 14.25
CA HIS A 777 -8.30 31.14 12.97
C HIS A 777 -6.82 31.46 13.20
N SER A 778 -5.90 30.64 12.71
CA SER A 778 -4.49 31.05 12.60
C SER A 778 -4.20 31.54 11.18
N VAL A 779 -4.95 32.53 10.71
CA VAL A 779 -4.66 33.44 9.58
C VAL A 779 -5.43 34.76 9.84
N GLY A 780 -4.84 35.90 9.46
CA GLY A 780 -5.37 37.25 9.70
C GLY A 780 -6.74 37.55 9.09
N ASP A 781 -7.34 38.61 9.62
CA ASP A 781 -8.50 39.41 9.19
C ASP A 781 -9.44 38.81 8.09
N PRO A 782 -10.74 38.57 8.39
CA PRO A 782 -11.73 38.11 7.40
C PRO A 782 -12.03 39.09 6.25
N SER A 783 -11.46 40.31 6.25
CA SER A 783 -11.81 41.37 5.28
C SER A 783 -10.90 41.46 4.04
N SER A 784 -9.86 40.64 3.92
CA SER A 784 -8.99 40.64 2.73
C SER A 784 -9.26 39.47 1.79
N ASP A 785 -9.72 39.75 0.57
CA ASP A 785 -9.75 38.83 -0.59
C ASP A 785 -8.33 38.39 -1.07
N GLU A 786 -7.30 38.59 -0.26
CA GLU A 786 -5.93 38.21 -0.56
C GLU A 786 -5.66 36.76 -0.12
N VAL A 787 -5.03 35.99 -1.00
CA VAL A 787 -4.48 34.66 -0.73
C VAL A 787 -3.77 34.68 0.62
N PRO A 788 -4.02 33.71 1.55
CA PRO A 788 -3.41 33.70 2.86
C PRO A 788 -1.90 33.93 2.78
N ALA A 789 -1.43 35.08 3.26
CA ALA A 789 -0.01 35.36 3.34
C ALA A 789 0.66 34.22 4.14
N GLU A 790 1.67 33.59 3.53
CA GLU A 790 2.42 32.48 4.12
C GLU A 790 3.04 32.92 5.45
N THR A 791 2.35 32.71 6.56
CA THR A 791 3.01 32.72 7.86
C THR A 791 3.88 31.47 7.90
N PRO A 792 5.18 31.54 8.24
CA PRO A 792 6.02 30.36 8.37
C PRO A 792 5.36 29.44 9.39
N GLN A 793 4.78 28.33 8.90
CA GLN A 793 4.16 27.32 9.74
C GLN A 793 5.22 26.91 10.77
N GLY A 794 4.84 27.04 12.05
CA GLY A 794 5.74 26.79 13.17
C GLY A 794 6.52 25.49 13.02
N ARG A 795 7.79 25.54 13.42
CA ARG A 795 8.74 24.42 13.44
C ARG A 795 8.08 23.15 13.99
N VAL A 796 8.03 22.09 13.18
CA VAL A 796 7.74 20.73 13.68
C VAL A 796 8.81 20.36 14.69
N LEU A 797 8.41 19.90 15.88
CA LEU A 797 9.33 19.42 16.92
C LEU A 797 9.99 18.08 16.56
N ALA A 798 10.79 18.08 15.49
CA ALA A 798 11.51 16.94 14.93
C ALA A 798 13.02 17.22 14.84
N LEU A 799 13.84 16.25 15.26
CA LEU A 799 15.30 16.39 15.28
C LEU A 799 15.91 16.66 13.88
N PRO A 800 15.52 15.97 12.78
CA PRO A 800 16.09 16.25 11.47
C PRO A 800 15.81 17.68 10.99
N ALA A 801 14.61 18.22 11.25
CA ALA A 801 14.23 19.58 10.89
C ALA A 801 15.04 20.62 11.68
N LEU A 802 15.19 20.38 13.00
CA LEU A 802 16.04 21.19 13.88
C LEU A 802 17.49 21.21 13.38
N VAL A 803 18.08 20.05 13.09
CA VAL A 803 19.46 19.96 12.60
C VAL A 803 19.64 20.68 11.26
N ALA A 804 18.71 20.51 10.31
CA ALA A 804 18.78 21.19 9.01
C ALA A 804 18.76 22.72 9.16
N GLU A 805 17.86 23.25 9.99
CA GLU A 805 17.76 24.69 10.24
C GLU A 805 19.02 25.24 10.92
N LEU A 806 19.51 24.56 11.96
CA LEU A 806 20.73 24.99 12.64
C LEU A 806 21.94 24.95 11.71
N ARG A 807 22.05 23.95 10.83
CA ARG A 807 23.10 23.86 9.80
C ARG A 807 22.99 25.00 8.81
N SER A 808 21.79 25.29 8.32
CA SER A 808 21.54 26.43 7.43
C SER A 808 21.99 27.74 8.07
N VAL A 809 21.67 27.97 9.33
CA VAL A 809 22.09 29.18 10.07
C VAL A 809 23.61 29.24 10.26
N VAL A 810 24.26 28.12 10.57
CA VAL A 810 25.73 28.09 10.81
C VAL A 810 26.52 28.24 9.52
N CYS A 811 26.01 27.73 8.39
CA CYS A 811 26.67 27.81 7.09
C CYS A 811 26.37 29.11 6.33
N ASP A 812 25.36 29.88 6.73
CA ASP A 812 24.99 31.15 6.10
C ASP A 812 25.92 32.29 6.58
N ARG A 813 26.77 32.78 5.66
CA ARG A 813 27.68 33.91 5.93
C ARG A 813 26.94 35.21 6.24
N GLY A 814 25.78 35.44 5.62
CA GLY A 814 24.97 36.64 5.87
C GLY A 814 24.41 36.65 7.29
N VAL A 815 24.01 35.50 7.82
CA VAL A 815 23.60 35.40 9.23
C VAL A 815 24.78 35.54 10.18
N ALA A 816 25.95 34.99 9.85
CA ALA A 816 27.16 35.13 10.66
C ALA A 816 27.57 36.60 10.82
N GLU A 817 27.40 37.42 9.78
CA GLU A 817 27.72 38.86 9.79
C GLU A 817 26.60 39.70 10.44
N ALA A 818 25.33 39.43 10.11
CA ALA A 818 24.20 40.25 10.56
C ALA A 818 23.70 39.92 11.98
N ASP A 819 23.77 38.66 12.41
CA ASP A 819 23.38 38.20 13.76
C ASP A 819 24.35 37.14 14.30
N PRO A 820 25.55 37.57 14.74
CA PRO A 820 26.56 36.67 15.31
C PRO A 820 26.05 35.88 16.52
N ALA A 821 25.10 36.43 17.28
CA ALA A 821 24.54 35.77 18.45
C ALA A 821 23.64 34.58 18.05
N ARG A 822 22.82 34.73 17.00
CA ARG A 822 22.03 33.61 16.45
C ARG A 822 22.92 32.55 15.84
N HIS A 823 23.96 32.94 15.11
CA HIS A 823 24.97 32.02 14.57
C HIS A 823 25.63 31.18 15.68
N ALA A 824 26.14 31.85 16.72
CA ALA A 824 26.78 31.18 17.86
C ALA A 824 25.82 30.26 18.64
N ARG A 825 24.57 30.67 18.86
CA ARG A 825 23.54 29.81 19.48
C ARG A 825 23.27 28.57 18.62
N ALA A 826 23.19 28.73 17.30
CA ALA A 826 22.92 27.61 16.41
C ALA A 826 24.05 26.57 16.46
N ALA A 827 25.31 27.02 16.43
CA ALA A 827 26.48 26.17 16.59
C ALA A 827 26.51 25.44 17.95
N SER A 828 26.19 26.14 19.04
CA SER A 828 26.12 25.54 20.39
C SER A 828 25.04 24.45 20.48
N HIS A 829 23.87 24.66 19.86
CA HIS A 829 22.82 23.66 19.80
C HIS A 829 23.22 22.45 18.96
N LEU A 830 23.88 22.63 17.80
CA LEU A 830 24.42 21.51 17.01
C LEU A 830 25.45 20.71 17.81
N ALA A 831 26.37 21.37 18.51
CA ALA A 831 27.37 20.71 19.35
C ALA A 831 26.72 19.90 20.49
N ARG A 832 25.60 20.38 21.06
CA ARG A 832 24.82 19.61 22.03
C ARG A 832 24.19 18.38 21.38
N LEU A 833 23.56 18.53 20.22
CA LEU A 833 22.91 17.42 19.50
C LEU A 833 23.92 16.35 19.07
N ALA A 834 25.11 16.76 18.61
CA ALA A 834 26.19 15.85 18.24
C ALA A 834 26.70 15.03 19.43
N ARG A 835 26.85 15.64 20.62
CA ARG A 835 27.22 14.92 21.85
C ARG A 835 26.21 13.85 22.28
N GLU A 836 24.94 14.06 21.97
CA GLU A 836 23.86 13.09 22.23
C GLU A 836 23.68 12.07 21.09
N GLY A 837 24.57 12.05 20.09
CA GLY A 837 24.53 11.09 18.99
C GLY A 837 23.42 11.33 17.96
N VAL A 838 22.93 12.57 17.85
CA VAL A 838 21.90 12.91 16.85
C VAL A 838 22.54 12.96 15.45
N ARG A 839 22.08 12.06 14.58
CA ARG A 839 22.56 11.95 13.20
C ARG A 839 22.45 13.27 12.43
N GLY A 840 23.50 13.63 11.71
CA GLY A 840 23.65 14.83 10.89
C GLY A 840 24.02 16.08 11.67
N ALA A 841 24.14 16.02 13.01
CA ALA A 841 24.52 17.19 13.82
C ALA A 841 26.04 17.44 13.78
N HIS A 842 26.85 16.37 13.78
CA HIS A 842 28.31 16.47 13.71
C HIS A 842 28.77 16.78 12.26
N PRO A 843 29.75 17.68 12.04
CA PRO A 843 30.25 18.00 10.70
C PRO A 843 30.76 16.81 9.89
N ASP A 844 31.34 15.80 10.53
CA ASP A 844 31.82 14.56 9.87
C ASP A 844 30.69 13.75 9.20
N GLU A 845 29.43 13.99 9.58
CA GLU A 845 28.26 13.35 8.97
C GLU A 845 27.65 14.20 7.85
N TRP A 846 28.24 15.34 7.51
CA TRP A 846 27.73 16.22 6.46
C TRP A 846 28.27 15.78 5.10
N TYR A 847 27.36 15.53 4.17
CA TYR A 847 27.73 15.27 2.77
C TYR A 847 28.54 16.44 2.19
N GLY A 848 29.64 16.12 1.50
CA GLY A 848 30.51 17.09 0.83
C GLY A 848 31.61 17.69 1.71
N VAL A 849 31.69 17.34 3.01
CA VAL A 849 32.76 17.82 3.90
C VAL A 849 33.96 16.87 3.96
N SER A 850 33.74 15.56 3.78
CA SER A 850 34.81 14.56 3.74
C SER A 850 35.76 14.80 2.56
N GLY A 851 37.06 14.63 2.79
CA GLY A 851 38.07 14.64 1.73
C GLY A 851 37.95 13.47 0.76
N ILE A 852 38.70 13.55 -0.33
CA ILE A 852 38.85 12.46 -1.31
C ILE A 852 39.47 11.22 -0.66
N SER A 853 39.08 10.02 -1.12
CA SER A 853 39.56 8.76 -0.54
C SER A 853 41.00 8.41 -0.93
N THR A 854 41.46 8.88 -2.10
CA THR A 854 42.83 8.72 -2.61
C THR A 854 43.09 9.78 -3.68
N ASP A 855 44.34 10.22 -3.79
CA ASP A 855 44.91 11.04 -4.85
C ASP A 855 46.02 10.29 -5.63
N GLU A 856 46.11 8.97 -5.44
CA GLU A 856 47.08 8.13 -6.16
C GLU A 856 46.75 8.04 -7.65
N ALA A 857 47.80 8.01 -8.47
CA ALA A 857 47.68 7.74 -9.91
C ALA A 857 47.26 6.28 -10.14
N LEU A 858 46.60 6.02 -11.28
CA LEU A 858 46.17 4.67 -11.66
C LEU A 858 47.33 3.74 -12.05
N TRP A 859 48.47 4.32 -12.46
CA TRP A 859 49.68 3.61 -12.86
C TRP A 859 50.88 4.57 -12.85
N ASP A 860 52.08 4.00 -12.75
CA ASP A 860 53.36 4.70 -12.85
C ASP A 860 54.19 4.25 -14.07
N PRO A 861 55.11 5.08 -14.59
CA PRO A 861 55.92 4.72 -15.76
C PRO A 861 56.73 3.43 -15.62
N GLU A 862 56.98 2.97 -14.38
CA GLU A 862 57.67 1.71 -14.07
C GLU A 862 56.79 0.46 -14.28
N ASP A 863 55.47 0.60 -14.34
CA ASP A 863 54.51 -0.51 -14.51
C ASP A 863 54.51 -1.10 -15.93
N GLY A 864 55.23 -0.45 -16.87
CA GLY A 864 55.34 -0.86 -18.26
C GLY A 864 54.48 -0.03 -19.22
N PRO A 865 54.32 -0.46 -20.48
CA PRO A 865 53.67 0.33 -21.50
C PRO A 865 52.16 0.46 -21.32
N VAL A 866 51.62 1.65 -21.55
CA VAL A 866 50.19 1.94 -21.46
C VAL A 866 49.47 1.30 -22.63
N SER A 867 48.63 0.31 -22.35
CA SER A 867 47.85 -0.38 -23.39
C SER A 867 46.66 0.46 -23.84
N LEU A 868 46.64 0.85 -25.12
CA LEU A 868 45.56 1.58 -25.75
C LEU A 868 45.05 0.86 -27.00
N SER A 869 43.73 0.89 -27.20
CA SER A 869 43.14 0.57 -28.50
C SER A 869 42.87 1.83 -29.30
N PRO A 870 42.84 1.76 -30.64
CA PRO A 870 42.46 2.90 -31.49
C PRO A 870 41.12 3.55 -31.13
N SER A 871 40.12 2.74 -30.72
CA SER A 871 38.84 3.25 -30.22
C SER A 871 38.96 3.94 -28.86
N THR A 872 39.86 3.46 -28.00
CA THR A 872 40.15 4.10 -26.70
C THR A 872 40.79 5.46 -26.88
N VAL A 873 41.70 5.61 -27.86
CA VAL A 873 42.30 6.92 -28.21
C VAL A 873 41.22 7.92 -28.60
N GLU A 874 40.24 7.52 -29.43
CA GLU A 874 39.12 8.38 -29.80
C GLU A 874 38.26 8.81 -28.60
N VAL A 875 37.97 7.89 -27.67
CA VAL A 875 37.21 8.23 -26.45
C VAL A 875 38.00 9.18 -25.55
N LEU A 876 39.31 8.95 -25.38
CA LEU A 876 40.19 9.78 -24.55
C LEU A 876 40.39 11.18 -25.12
N THR A 877 40.54 11.31 -26.44
CA THR A 877 40.65 12.63 -27.07
C THR A 877 39.34 13.41 -26.95
N ALA A 878 38.20 12.73 -27.08
CA ALA A 878 36.89 13.32 -26.92
C ALA A 878 36.59 13.75 -25.47
N CYS A 879 36.84 12.88 -24.48
CA CYS A 879 36.64 13.16 -23.05
C CYS A 879 37.31 12.11 -22.14
N PRO A 880 38.43 12.44 -21.46
CA PRO A 880 39.11 11.55 -20.52
C PRO A 880 38.24 11.07 -19.35
N LEU A 881 37.38 11.94 -18.80
CA LEU A 881 36.46 11.55 -17.72
C LEU A 881 35.49 10.43 -18.14
N ARG A 882 35.00 10.48 -19.39
CA ARG A 882 34.11 9.46 -19.93
C ARG A 882 34.79 8.10 -19.97
N TRP A 883 36.03 8.05 -20.46
CA TRP A 883 36.82 6.83 -20.47
C TRP A 883 37.01 6.25 -19.06
N ALA A 884 37.40 7.09 -18.09
CA ALA A 884 37.69 6.64 -16.73
C ALA A 884 36.47 6.00 -16.06
N LEU A 885 35.30 6.62 -16.21
CA LEU A 885 34.07 6.12 -15.61
C LEU A 885 33.48 4.93 -16.37
N GLU A 886 33.48 4.91 -17.71
CA GLU A 886 33.00 3.76 -18.49
C GLU A 886 33.85 2.51 -18.22
N ARG A 887 35.18 2.65 -18.15
CA ARG A 887 36.11 1.56 -17.78
C ARG A 887 35.86 1.04 -16.35
N SER A 888 35.35 1.89 -15.47
CA SER A 888 35.04 1.57 -14.07
C SER A 888 33.57 1.12 -13.86
N GLY A 889 32.85 0.81 -14.95
CA GLY A 889 31.48 0.28 -14.88
C GLY A 889 30.36 1.30 -15.05
N GLY A 890 30.68 2.54 -15.42
CA GLY A 890 29.73 3.63 -15.72
C GLY A 890 29.01 3.48 -17.08
N THR A 891 28.69 2.26 -17.46
CA THR A 891 27.96 1.93 -18.70
C THR A 891 26.57 1.41 -18.36
N ASP A 892 25.54 1.94 -19.03
CA ASP A 892 24.27 1.25 -19.10
C ASP A 892 24.48 -0.05 -19.91
N GLY A 893 23.91 -1.18 -19.47
CA GLY A 893 24.13 -2.47 -20.13
C GLY A 893 23.87 -2.44 -21.65
N ASP A 894 24.40 -3.42 -22.40
CA ASP A 894 24.40 -3.41 -23.86
C ASP A 894 23.01 -3.09 -24.44
N THR A 895 22.89 -1.92 -25.06
CA THR A 895 21.66 -1.56 -25.77
C THR A 895 21.48 -2.49 -26.97
N VAL A 896 20.23 -2.76 -27.32
CA VAL A 896 19.83 -3.48 -28.53
C VAL A 896 20.65 -3.06 -29.77
N HIS A 897 20.88 -1.76 -29.94
CA HIS A 897 21.63 -1.24 -31.08
C HIS A 897 23.12 -1.60 -31.05
N ALA A 898 23.73 -1.75 -29.87
CA ALA A 898 25.11 -2.22 -29.71
C ALA A 898 25.24 -3.72 -30.06
N VAL A 899 24.28 -4.54 -29.63
CA VAL A 899 24.21 -5.97 -29.98
C VAL A 899 24.02 -6.15 -31.49
N THR A 900 23.05 -5.43 -32.09
CA THR A 900 22.85 -5.42 -33.54
C THR A 900 24.08 -4.92 -34.28
N GLY A 901 24.75 -3.87 -33.80
CA GLY A 901 25.96 -3.33 -34.42
C GLY A 901 27.10 -4.33 -34.44
N THR A 902 27.33 -5.04 -33.33
CA THR A 902 28.35 -6.10 -33.21
C THR A 902 28.04 -7.26 -34.15
N LEU A 903 26.77 -7.70 -34.19
CA LEU A 903 26.32 -8.76 -35.09
C LEU A 903 26.52 -8.41 -36.57
N VAL A 904 26.15 -7.18 -36.97
CA VAL A 904 26.40 -6.68 -38.35
C VAL A 904 27.88 -6.70 -38.66
N HIS A 905 28.72 -6.23 -37.73
CA HIS A 905 30.16 -6.15 -37.93
C HIS A 905 30.78 -7.54 -38.15
N THR A 906 30.44 -8.52 -37.31
CA THR A 906 30.88 -9.91 -37.48
C THR A 906 30.42 -10.52 -38.82
N LEU A 907 29.18 -10.25 -39.25
CA LEU A 907 28.65 -10.79 -40.51
C LEU A 907 29.26 -10.10 -41.74
N VAL A 908 29.51 -8.78 -41.68
CA VAL A 908 30.26 -8.02 -42.68
C VAL A 908 31.67 -8.61 -42.85
N GLN A 909 32.33 -8.96 -41.75
CA GLN A 909 33.65 -9.59 -41.77
C GLN A 909 33.61 -11.01 -42.36
N ALA A 910 32.59 -11.80 -42.05
CA ALA A 910 32.41 -13.13 -42.65
C ALA A 910 32.24 -13.06 -44.17
N VAL A 911 31.44 -12.11 -44.67
CA VAL A 911 31.30 -11.84 -46.11
C VAL A 911 32.64 -11.42 -46.73
N ALA A 912 33.40 -10.58 -46.03
CA ALA A 912 34.71 -10.11 -46.46
C ALA A 912 35.76 -11.24 -46.55
N GLY A 913 35.60 -12.33 -45.80
CA GLY A 913 36.43 -13.54 -45.76
C GLY A 913 36.10 -14.61 -46.82
N ARG A 914 35.24 -14.31 -47.81
CA ARG A 914 34.77 -15.19 -48.90
C ARG A 914 33.67 -16.21 -48.54
N VAL A 915 32.91 -15.99 -47.46
CA VAL A 915 31.69 -16.78 -47.20
C VAL A 915 30.60 -16.39 -48.21
N PRO A 916 29.87 -17.36 -48.82
CA PRO A 916 28.78 -17.05 -49.75
C PRO A 916 27.68 -16.17 -49.14
N PRO A 917 27.13 -15.18 -49.88
CA PRO A 917 26.09 -14.27 -49.40
C PRO A 917 24.86 -14.96 -48.79
N ASP A 918 24.40 -16.05 -49.41
CA ASP A 918 23.22 -16.80 -48.95
C ASP A 918 23.45 -17.50 -47.61
N GLU A 919 24.70 -17.89 -47.33
CA GLU A 919 25.07 -18.52 -46.07
C GLU A 919 25.10 -17.50 -44.93
N VAL A 920 25.64 -16.31 -45.17
CA VAL A 920 25.63 -15.21 -44.20
C VAL A 920 24.22 -14.75 -43.85
N ARG A 921 23.31 -14.73 -44.83
CA ARG A 921 21.90 -14.37 -44.58
C ARG A 921 21.19 -15.39 -43.69
N ARG A 922 21.44 -16.69 -43.88
CA ARG A 922 20.90 -17.74 -42.99
C ARG A 922 21.46 -17.63 -41.58
N GLU A 923 22.76 -17.35 -41.43
CA GLU A 923 23.37 -17.18 -40.11
C GLU A 923 22.86 -15.91 -39.41
N LEU A 924 22.59 -14.82 -40.15
CA LEU A 924 21.89 -13.66 -39.62
C LEU A 924 20.53 -14.04 -39.05
N GLU A 925 19.69 -14.74 -39.83
CA GLU A 925 18.35 -15.14 -39.42
C GLU A 925 18.38 -16.03 -38.17
N LYS A 926 19.31 -16.99 -38.10
CA LYS A 926 19.52 -17.85 -36.92
C LYS A 926 19.94 -17.05 -35.69
N ALA A 927 20.95 -16.19 -35.82
CA ALA A 927 21.44 -15.37 -34.71
C ALA A 927 20.38 -14.38 -34.21
N TRP A 928 19.49 -13.91 -35.10
CA TRP A 928 18.45 -12.95 -34.77
C TRP A 928 17.32 -13.52 -33.89
N VAL A 929 17.13 -14.85 -33.89
CA VAL A 929 16.12 -15.52 -33.03
C VAL A 929 16.40 -15.29 -31.54
N ALA A 930 17.68 -15.13 -31.17
CA ALA A 930 18.10 -14.90 -29.78
C ALA A 930 18.01 -13.42 -29.33
N VAL A 931 17.67 -12.48 -30.23
CA VAL A 931 17.62 -11.05 -29.93
C VAL A 931 16.20 -10.64 -29.52
N ASP A 932 15.98 -10.38 -28.22
CA ASP A 932 14.71 -9.87 -27.72
C ASP A 932 14.61 -8.34 -27.89
N LEU A 933 13.71 -7.92 -28.78
CA LEU A 933 13.43 -6.53 -29.10
C LEU A 933 12.08 -6.06 -28.53
N GLY A 934 11.46 -6.87 -27.67
CA GLY A 934 10.18 -6.61 -27.01
C GLY A 934 8.95 -6.63 -27.94
N SER A 935 9.11 -6.55 -29.26
CA SER A 935 8.00 -6.64 -30.22
C SER A 935 8.37 -7.31 -31.54
N SER A 936 7.47 -8.18 -32.01
CA SER A 936 7.68 -9.02 -33.21
C SER A 936 7.70 -8.24 -34.52
N TRP A 937 6.95 -7.14 -34.64
CA TRP A 937 6.95 -6.29 -35.84
C TRP A 937 8.25 -5.49 -35.95
N PHE A 938 8.74 -4.94 -34.83
CA PHE A 938 9.99 -4.18 -34.79
C PHE A 938 11.18 -5.09 -35.06
N SER A 939 11.16 -6.31 -34.51
CA SER A 939 12.18 -7.32 -34.80
C SER A 939 12.29 -7.66 -36.29
N ARG A 940 11.17 -7.93 -36.97
CA ARG A 940 11.17 -8.18 -38.43
C ARG A 940 11.70 -6.99 -39.23
N LYS A 941 11.35 -5.76 -38.83
CA LYS A 941 11.81 -4.54 -39.48
C LYS A 941 13.32 -4.34 -39.33
N GLU A 942 13.86 -4.52 -38.12
CA GLU A 942 15.31 -4.39 -37.88
C GLU A 942 16.10 -5.54 -38.52
N LEU A 943 15.56 -6.76 -38.59
CA LEU A 943 16.16 -7.86 -39.37
C LEU A 943 16.30 -7.49 -40.85
N ALA A 944 15.22 -7.00 -41.47
CA ALA A 944 15.25 -6.57 -42.88
C ALA A 944 16.24 -5.42 -43.13
N ARG A 945 16.30 -4.46 -42.19
CA ARG A 945 17.28 -3.36 -42.23
C ARG A 945 18.71 -3.88 -42.14
N THR A 946 18.97 -4.82 -41.24
CA THR A 946 20.28 -5.46 -41.03
C THR A 946 20.72 -6.23 -42.27
N ALA A 947 19.83 -6.99 -42.91
CA ALA A 947 20.08 -7.66 -44.18
C ALA A 947 20.46 -6.67 -45.30
N THR A 948 19.78 -5.52 -45.36
CA THR A 948 20.11 -4.46 -46.34
C THR A 948 21.52 -3.86 -46.13
N MET A 949 22.00 -3.80 -44.88
CA MET A 949 23.37 -3.34 -44.59
C MET A 949 24.42 -4.28 -45.18
N ILE A 950 24.18 -5.59 -45.10
CA ILE A 950 25.06 -6.61 -45.68
C ILE A 950 25.10 -6.49 -47.20
N ASP A 951 23.94 -6.34 -47.84
CA ASP A 951 23.85 -6.14 -49.30
C ASP A 951 24.59 -4.87 -49.73
N THR A 952 24.44 -3.78 -48.97
CA THR A 952 25.14 -2.49 -49.22
C THR A 952 26.66 -2.64 -49.13
N PHE A 953 27.16 -3.41 -48.16
CA PHE A 953 28.58 -3.69 -48.02
C PHE A 953 29.13 -4.52 -49.20
N GLN A 954 28.38 -5.51 -49.68
CA GLN A 954 28.77 -6.31 -50.84
C GLN A 954 28.86 -5.47 -52.12
N GLU A 955 27.89 -4.57 -52.33
CA GLU A 955 27.91 -3.64 -53.45
C GLU A 955 29.14 -2.72 -53.38
N TRP A 956 29.48 -2.21 -52.20
CA TRP A 956 30.71 -1.43 -51.99
C TRP A 956 31.98 -2.23 -52.28
N MET A 957 32.06 -3.48 -51.81
CA MET A 957 33.21 -4.35 -52.07
C MET A 957 33.39 -4.63 -53.56
N SER A 958 32.31 -4.89 -54.31
CA SER A 958 32.43 -5.18 -55.75
C SER A 958 32.93 -3.96 -56.54
N ARG A 959 32.47 -2.75 -56.18
CA ARG A 959 32.85 -1.50 -56.85
C ARG A 959 34.24 -1.00 -56.48
N SER A 960 34.73 -1.28 -55.27
CA SER A 960 36.05 -0.85 -54.80
C SER A 960 37.22 -1.66 -55.38
N ARG A 961 36.97 -2.83 -56.01
CA ARG A 961 38.04 -3.70 -56.58
C ARG A 961 38.88 -3.05 -57.69
N GLY A 962 38.39 -1.99 -58.33
CA GLY A 962 39.18 -1.22 -59.30
C GLY A 962 40.21 -0.29 -58.66
N GLU A 963 40.10 0.01 -57.36
CA GLU A 963 40.96 0.93 -56.63
C GLU A 963 41.76 0.25 -55.51
N LEU A 964 41.24 -0.85 -54.96
CA LEU A 964 41.77 -1.48 -53.77
C LEU A 964 41.87 -3.00 -53.89
N THR A 965 43.01 -3.55 -53.46
CA THR A 965 43.27 -5.00 -53.41
C THR A 965 43.25 -5.50 -51.97
N ALA A 966 42.49 -6.56 -51.69
CA ALA A 966 42.34 -7.09 -50.33
C ALA A 966 43.66 -7.68 -49.79
N VAL A 967 44.03 -7.31 -48.55
CA VAL A 967 45.14 -7.92 -47.80
C VAL A 967 44.61 -8.89 -46.75
N GLY A 968 43.72 -8.41 -45.89
CA GLY A 968 43.21 -9.20 -44.76
C GLY A 968 41.94 -8.62 -44.15
N VAL A 969 41.29 -9.41 -43.31
CA VAL A 969 40.11 -9.06 -42.51
C VAL A 969 40.45 -9.37 -41.07
N GLU A 970 40.02 -8.53 -40.13
CA GLU A 970 40.34 -8.68 -38.70
C GLU A 970 41.86 -8.77 -38.43
N VAL A 971 42.64 -7.93 -39.13
CA VAL A 971 44.11 -7.96 -39.03
C VAL A 971 44.52 -7.43 -37.66
N PRO A 972 45.25 -8.21 -36.84
CA PRO A 972 45.59 -7.80 -35.50
C PRO A 972 46.66 -6.71 -35.51
N VAL A 973 46.50 -5.78 -34.57
CA VAL A 973 47.45 -4.71 -34.27
C VAL A 973 48.02 -5.01 -32.90
N ASP A 974 49.33 -5.24 -32.84
CA ASP A 974 50.06 -5.51 -31.60
C ASP A 974 51.49 -4.97 -31.75
N GLY A 975 51.75 -3.81 -31.14
CA GLY A 975 53.09 -3.24 -31.15
C GLY A 975 53.29 -2.09 -30.16
N ILE A 976 54.53 -1.89 -29.75
CA ILE A 976 54.91 -0.86 -28.78
C ILE A 976 55.49 0.33 -29.53
N LEU A 977 54.88 1.50 -29.35
CA LEU A 977 55.47 2.77 -29.73
C LEU A 977 56.48 3.18 -28.66
N PRO A 978 57.78 3.27 -28.99
CA PRO A 978 58.78 3.66 -28.01
C PRO A 978 58.62 5.14 -27.63
N PRO A 979 59.00 5.51 -26.40
CA PRO A 979 58.96 6.90 -25.94
C PRO A 979 60.03 7.72 -26.69
N ARG A 980 59.68 8.95 -27.11
CA ARG A 980 60.66 9.84 -27.77
C ARG A 980 61.45 10.66 -26.76
N THR A 981 60.88 10.92 -25.60
CA THR A 981 61.51 11.62 -24.48
C THR A 981 61.42 10.79 -23.20
N PRO A 982 62.29 11.02 -22.19
CA PRO A 982 62.22 10.31 -20.91
C PRO A 982 60.89 10.49 -20.15
N ASP A 983 60.17 11.56 -20.44
CA ASP A 983 58.89 11.92 -19.81
C ASP A 983 57.66 11.37 -20.59
N GLU A 984 57.88 10.61 -21.66
CA GLU A 984 56.81 9.95 -22.42
C GLU A 984 56.60 8.51 -21.95
N PRO A 985 55.36 8.07 -21.71
CA PRO A 985 55.10 6.66 -21.47
C PRO A 985 55.25 5.87 -22.78
N PRO A 986 55.86 4.67 -22.75
CA PRO A 986 55.75 3.75 -23.87
C PRO A 986 54.28 3.37 -24.07
N VAL A 987 53.80 3.37 -25.32
CA VAL A 987 52.39 3.07 -25.62
C VAL A 987 52.28 1.74 -26.33
N HIS A 988 51.54 0.79 -25.74
CA HIS A 988 51.24 -0.49 -26.38
C HIS A 988 49.93 -0.37 -27.15
N LEU A 989 50.02 -0.32 -28.48
CA LEU A 989 48.85 -0.34 -29.34
C LEU A 989 48.35 -1.77 -29.51
N ARG A 990 47.10 -2.00 -29.08
CA ARG A 990 46.41 -3.29 -29.23
C ARG A 990 45.05 -3.09 -29.88
N GLY A 991 44.74 -3.87 -30.90
CA GLY A 991 43.44 -3.81 -31.54
C GLY A 991 43.34 -4.72 -32.75
N ARG A 992 42.32 -4.48 -33.56
CA ARG A 992 42.11 -5.18 -34.84
C ARG A 992 41.63 -4.19 -35.87
N ILE A 993 42.17 -4.30 -37.08
CA ILE A 993 41.71 -3.56 -38.24
C ILE A 993 40.61 -4.40 -38.89
N ASP A 994 39.39 -3.87 -38.99
CA ASP A 994 38.26 -4.60 -39.57
C ASP A 994 38.64 -5.20 -40.94
N ARG A 995 39.28 -4.37 -41.78
CA ARG A 995 39.75 -4.79 -43.09
C ARG A 995 40.93 -3.94 -43.55
N LEU A 996 41.94 -4.62 -44.08
CA LEU A 996 43.15 -4.01 -44.65
C LEU A 996 43.18 -4.26 -46.16
N GLU A 997 43.39 -3.20 -46.94
CA GLU A 997 43.52 -3.28 -48.40
C GLU A 997 44.78 -2.54 -48.87
N ARG A 998 45.14 -2.64 -50.16
CA ARG A 998 46.23 -1.91 -50.80
C ARG A 998 45.71 -1.00 -51.91
N ASP A 999 46.25 0.21 -51.99
CA ASP A 999 46.03 1.13 -53.09
C ASP A 999 46.84 0.73 -54.36
N PRO A 1000 46.67 1.42 -55.50
CA PRO A 1000 47.42 1.11 -56.73
C PRO A 1000 48.93 1.31 -56.61
N ASP A 1001 49.39 2.11 -55.63
CA ASP A 1001 50.81 2.35 -55.33
C ASP A 1001 51.37 1.27 -54.37
N GLY A 1002 50.55 0.30 -53.96
CA GLY A 1002 50.92 -0.80 -53.07
C GLY A 1002 50.90 -0.46 -51.58
N ARG A 1003 50.45 0.74 -51.18
CA ARG A 1003 50.40 1.19 -49.77
C ARG A 1003 49.18 0.64 -49.05
N ALA A 1004 49.31 0.36 -47.76
CA ALA A 1004 48.26 -0.24 -46.94
C ALA A 1004 47.18 0.78 -46.52
N VAL A 1005 45.92 0.50 -46.84
CA VAL A 1005 44.74 1.35 -46.58
C VAL A 1005 43.86 0.69 -45.53
N VAL A 1006 43.58 1.42 -44.45
CA VAL A 1006 42.72 0.97 -43.34
C VAL A 1006 41.25 1.16 -43.71
N ILE A 1007 40.44 0.12 -43.63
CA ILE A 1007 38.99 0.20 -43.82
C ILE A 1007 38.29 -0.13 -42.50
N ASP A 1008 37.51 0.82 -41.98
CA ASP A 1008 36.68 0.64 -40.78
C ASP A 1008 35.20 0.74 -41.17
N VAL A 1009 34.40 -0.25 -40.75
CA VAL A 1009 32.99 -0.39 -41.15
C VAL A 1009 32.07 0.10 -40.06
N LYS A 1010 31.30 1.14 -40.37
CA LYS A 1010 30.32 1.75 -39.45
C LYS A 1010 28.88 1.37 -39.82
N THR A 1011 28.11 0.95 -38.82
CA THR A 1011 26.70 0.55 -38.95
C THR A 1011 25.71 1.72 -38.77
N GLY A 1012 26.23 2.92 -38.45
CA GLY A 1012 25.44 4.14 -38.26
C GLY A 1012 24.85 4.71 -39.55
N LYS A 1013 23.66 5.32 -39.46
CA LYS A 1013 22.96 5.94 -40.61
C LYS A 1013 23.52 7.33 -40.98
N ASN A 1014 24.11 8.04 -40.01
CA ASN A 1014 24.59 9.40 -40.18
C ASN A 1014 26.12 9.38 -40.34
N PRO A 1015 26.65 9.60 -41.56
CA PRO A 1015 28.08 9.63 -41.78
C PRO A 1015 28.71 10.90 -41.20
N ALA A 1016 29.96 10.79 -40.74
CA ALA A 1016 30.75 11.94 -40.31
C ALA A 1016 30.96 12.94 -41.48
N SER A 1017 31.23 14.21 -41.13
CA SER A 1017 31.63 15.21 -42.11
C SER A 1017 33.01 14.88 -42.69
N ALA A 1018 33.33 15.41 -43.87
CA ALA A 1018 34.64 15.20 -44.48
C ALA A 1018 35.77 15.75 -43.60
N ALA A 1019 35.58 16.94 -43.01
CA ALA A 1019 36.51 17.54 -42.07
C ALA A 1019 36.71 16.68 -40.81
N ALA A 1020 35.62 16.23 -40.17
CA ALA A 1020 35.73 15.37 -38.99
C ALA A 1020 36.36 13.99 -39.28
N THR A 1021 36.29 13.52 -40.53
CA THR A 1021 36.97 12.26 -40.92
C THR A 1021 38.46 12.47 -41.16
N ALA A 1022 38.87 13.63 -41.70
CA ALA A 1022 40.28 13.99 -41.80
C ALA A 1022 40.93 14.00 -40.40
N ASP A 1023 40.19 14.46 -39.40
CA ASP A 1023 40.62 14.52 -38.01
C ASP A 1023 40.22 13.29 -37.16
N HIS A 1024 40.02 12.12 -37.78
CA HIS A 1024 39.53 10.94 -37.07
C HIS A 1024 40.66 10.17 -36.34
N ALA A 1025 40.65 10.22 -35.00
CA ALA A 1025 41.71 9.66 -34.16
C ALA A 1025 41.88 8.13 -34.30
N GLN A 1026 40.77 7.37 -34.41
CA GLN A 1026 40.84 5.91 -34.56
C GLN A 1026 41.59 5.51 -35.85
N LEU A 1027 41.24 6.10 -37.00
CA LEU A 1027 41.88 5.81 -38.29
C LEU A 1027 43.36 6.27 -38.28
N ALA A 1028 43.66 7.44 -37.72
CA ALA A 1028 45.02 7.92 -37.61
C ALA A 1028 45.89 6.98 -36.75
N THR A 1029 45.34 6.43 -35.67
CA THR A 1029 46.04 5.46 -34.81
C THR A 1029 46.38 4.17 -35.57
N TYR A 1030 45.47 3.66 -36.42
CA TYR A 1030 45.78 2.52 -37.28
C TYR A 1030 46.85 2.84 -38.33
N GLN A 1031 46.82 4.04 -38.91
CA GLN A 1031 47.86 4.49 -39.85
C GLN A 1031 49.23 4.62 -39.16
N ILE A 1032 49.29 5.08 -37.91
CA ILE A 1032 50.51 5.07 -37.09
C ILE A 1032 50.99 3.64 -36.82
N ALA A 1033 50.07 2.72 -36.51
CA ALA A 1033 50.42 1.32 -36.30
C ALA A 1033 51.05 0.70 -37.55
N LEU A 1034 50.53 1.00 -38.74
CA LEU A 1034 51.12 0.58 -40.02
C LEU A 1034 52.53 1.17 -40.22
N ALA A 1035 52.69 2.47 -39.98
CA ALA A 1035 53.99 3.13 -40.12
C ALA A 1035 55.04 2.63 -39.11
N ALA A 1036 54.60 2.20 -37.93
CA ALA A 1036 55.45 1.64 -36.88
C ALA A 1036 55.75 0.14 -37.06
N GLY A 1037 55.15 -0.53 -38.06
CA GLY A 1037 55.28 -1.98 -38.24
C GLY A 1037 54.61 -2.80 -37.14
N ALA A 1038 53.57 -2.24 -36.51
CA ALA A 1038 52.81 -2.85 -35.40
C ALA A 1038 51.60 -3.67 -35.88
N VAL A 1039 51.52 -3.98 -37.18
CA VAL A 1039 50.42 -4.72 -37.80
C VAL A 1039 50.93 -6.07 -38.29
N GLU A 1040 50.28 -7.16 -37.90
CA GLU A 1040 50.74 -8.51 -38.25
C GLU A 1040 50.77 -8.73 -39.76
N GLY A 1041 51.91 -9.19 -40.29
CA GLY A 1041 52.09 -9.49 -41.71
C GLY A 1041 52.39 -8.29 -42.60
N GLU A 1042 52.50 -7.07 -42.05
CA GLU A 1042 52.82 -5.85 -42.79
C GLU A 1042 54.11 -5.18 -42.28
N PRO A 1043 55.12 -4.94 -43.14
CA PRO A 1043 56.33 -4.23 -42.74
C PRO A 1043 56.05 -2.75 -42.48
N ALA A 1044 56.88 -2.11 -41.66
CA ALA A 1044 56.84 -0.67 -41.45
C ALA A 1044 57.01 0.08 -42.79
N GLY A 1045 56.05 0.96 -43.11
CA GLY A 1045 56.05 1.72 -44.36
C GLY A 1045 54.96 2.79 -44.40
N ASP A 1046 54.96 3.61 -45.47
CA ASP A 1046 54.03 4.71 -45.61
C ASP A 1046 52.57 4.22 -45.76
N PRO A 1047 51.63 4.67 -44.91
CA PRO A 1047 50.23 4.26 -44.99
C PRO A 1047 49.55 4.88 -46.23
N GLY A 1048 48.58 4.16 -46.79
CA GLY A 1048 47.76 4.60 -47.94
C GLY A 1048 46.49 5.37 -47.55
N GLY A 1049 46.34 5.76 -46.28
CA GLY A 1049 45.15 6.45 -45.75
C GLY A 1049 44.17 5.52 -45.04
N GLY A 1050 43.01 6.07 -44.66
CA GLY A 1050 41.92 5.35 -44.02
C GLY A 1050 40.56 5.64 -44.67
N ARG A 1051 39.63 4.67 -44.65
CA ARG A 1051 38.26 4.84 -45.14
C ARG A 1051 37.24 4.38 -44.09
N LEU A 1052 36.28 5.24 -43.74
CA LEU A 1052 35.07 4.88 -43.01
C LEU A 1052 33.98 4.49 -44.00
N VAL A 1053 33.44 3.27 -43.88
CA VAL A 1053 32.39 2.75 -44.77
C VAL A 1053 31.08 2.64 -44.00
N TYR A 1054 30.06 3.40 -44.40
CA TYR A 1054 28.76 3.44 -43.73
C TYR A 1054 27.74 2.53 -44.42
N VAL A 1055 27.56 1.31 -43.90
CA VAL A 1055 26.75 0.26 -44.54
C VAL A 1055 25.24 0.47 -44.39
N ALA A 1056 24.81 1.32 -43.45
CA ALA A 1056 23.40 1.70 -43.31
C ALA A 1056 22.94 2.79 -44.30
N LYS A 1057 23.84 3.28 -45.17
CA LYS A 1057 23.56 4.34 -46.13
C LYS A 1057 24.21 4.08 -47.50
N GLY A 1058 23.43 3.51 -48.41
CA GLY A 1058 23.87 3.26 -49.79
C GLY A 1058 24.27 4.54 -50.55
N HIS A 1059 25.11 4.37 -51.56
CA HIS A 1059 25.61 5.44 -52.43
C HIS A 1059 25.70 4.97 -53.88
N ARG A 1060 25.21 5.79 -54.82
CA ARG A 1060 25.01 5.37 -56.22
C ARG A 1060 26.29 4.98 -56.96
N SER A 1061 27.43 5.61 -56.68
CA SER A 1061 28.69 5.34 -57.38
C SER A 1061 29.61 4.37 -56.63
N THR A 1062 29.58 4.37 -55.30
CA THR A 1062 30.51 3.61 -54.46
C THR A 1062 29.84 2.44 -53.74
N GLY A 1063 28.54 2.23 -53.90
CA GLY A 1063 27.79 1.17 -53.20
C GLY A 1063 27.38 1.61 -51.80
N ALA A 1064 28.35 1.93 -50.95
CA ALA A 1064 28.14 2.51 -49.62
C ALA A 1064 28.66 3.95 -49.54
N THR A 1065 28.06 4.77 -48.67
CA THR A 1065 28.62 6.09 -48.36
C THR A 1065 29.95 5.89 -47.64
N GLN A 1066 31.03 6.47 -48.16
CA GLN A 1066 32.35 6.40 -47.55
C GLN A 1066 32.91 7.79 -47.24
N ARG A 1067 33.82 7.85 -46.26
CA ARG A 1067 34.64 9.04 -45.96
C ARG A 1067 36.10 8.61 -45.87
N THR A 1068 37.00 9.44 -46.40
CA THR A 1068 38.42 9.10 -46.50
C THR A 1068 39.24 10.05 -45.64
N GLN A 1069 40.15 9.50 -44.84
CA GLN A 1069 41.26 10.21 -44.21
C GLN A 1069 42.49 10.07 -45.12
N PRO A 1070 43.18 11.16 -45.49
CA PRO A 1070 44.35 11.09 -46.35
C PRO A 1070 45.49 10.29 -45.69
N PRO A 1071 46.45 9.77 -46.48
CA PRO A 1071 47.71 9.21 -46.00
C PRO A 1071 48.42 10.14 -45.02
N LEU A 1072 48.84 9.63 -43.87
CA LEU A 1072 49.72 10.35 -42.95
C LEU A 1072 51.17 10.24 -43.43
N SER A 1073 51.87 11.38 -43.54
CA SER A 1073 53.29 11.43 -43.90
C SER A 1073 54.02 12.58 -43.18
N GLY A 1074 55.31 12.37 -42.91
CA GLY A 1074 56.20 13.35 -42.29
C GLY A 1074 55.60 13.97 -41.02
N GLU A 1075 55.44 15.29 -41.04
CA GLU A 1075 54.95 16.10 -39.90
C GLU A 1075 53.55 15.68 -39.40
N THR A 1076 52.64 15.30 -40.30
CA THR A 1076 51.27 14.89 -39.90
C THR A 1076 51.26 13.56 -39.12
N LEU A 1077 52.22 12.68 -39.39
CA LEU A 1077 52.37 11.42 -38.67
C LEU A 1077 52.90 11.66 -37.25
N GLU A 1078 53.81 12.61 -37.09
CA GLU A 1078 54.34 13.04 -35.78
C GLU A 1078 53.25 13.71 -34.93
N GLN A 1079 52.45 14.61 -35.53
CA GLN A 1079 51.32 15.26 -34.86
C GLN A 1079 50.31 14.24 -34.30
N TRP A 1080 49.92 13.23 -35.08
CA TRP A 1080 49.01 12.19 -34.60
C TRP A 1080 49.64 11.27 -33.57
N ARG A 1081 50.97 11.06 -33.63
CA ARG A 1081 51.68 10.31 -32.60
C ARG A 1081 51.66 11.06 -31.26
N ASP A 1082 51.75 12.39 -31.28
CA ASP A 1082 51.59 13.21 -30.08
C ASP A 1082 50.20 13.04 -29.47
N VAL A 1083 49.15 13.01 -30.29
CA VAL A 1083 47.76 12.75 -29.83
C VAL A 1083 47.63 11.39 -29.14
N VAL A 1084 48.27 10.33 -29.66
CA VAL A 1084 48.26 8.99 -29.04
C VAL A 1084 48.99 8.99 -27.69
N VAL A 1085 50.12 9.69 -27.60
CA VAL A 1085 50.89 9.84 -26.35
C VAL A 1085 50.13 10.67 -25.31
N ASP A 1086 49.48 11.76 -25.72
CA ASP A 1086 48.66 12.59 -24.84
C ASP A 1086 47.43 11.83 -24.34
N ALA A 1087 46.81 11.02 -25.19
CA ALA A 1087 45.75 10.10 -24.78
C ALA A 1087 46.27 9.11 -23.72
N ALA A 1088 47.46 8.54 -23.91
CA ALA A 1088 48.08 7.66 -22.90
C ALA A 1088 48.30 8.38 -21.56
N ARG A 1089 48.87 9.60 -21.59
CA ARG A 1089 49.06 10.42 -20.38
C ARG A 1089 47.74 10.72 -19.67
N ALA A 1090 46.67 11.00 -20.42
CA ALA A 1090 45.35 11.27 -19.86
C ALA A 1090 44.72 10.09 -19.10
N THR A 1091 45.29 8.88 -19.22
CA THR A 1091 44.84 7.71 -18.45
C THR A 1091 45.41 7.62 -17.04
N ARG A 1092 46.41 8.44 -16.68
CA ARG A 1092 47.15 8.33 -15.42
C ARG A 1092 46.32 8.74 -14.19
N GLY A 1093 45.47 9.75 -14.32
CA GLY A 1093 44.76 10.33 -13.17
C GLY A 1093 45.71 11.05 -12.18
N PRO A 1094 45.25 11.38 -10.96
CA PRO A 1094 43.93 11.09 -10.39
C PRO A 1094 42.81 12.01 -10.91
N VAL A 1095 43.16 13.12 -11.57
CA VAL A 1095 42.21 14.09 -12.13
C VAL A 1095 41.96 13.80 -13.60
N PHE A 1096 40.70 13.64 -13.97
CA PHE A 1096 40.28 13.43 -15.36
C PHE A 1096 39.49 14.62 -15.88
N GLU A 1097 39.92 15.16 -17.01
CA GLU A 1097 39.29 16.33 -17.63
C GLU A 1097 37.92 15.97 -18.23
N ALA A 1098 36.89 16.76 -17.90
CA ALA A 1098 35.57 16.66 -18.50
C ALA A 1098 35.46 17.64 -19.68
N ARG A 1099 35.44 17.12 -20.91
CA ARG A 1099 35.33 17.93 -22.12
C ARG A 1099 33.90 17.88 -22.69
N VAL A 1100 33.34 19.05 -22.98
CA VAL A 1100 32.02 19.17 -23.61
C VAL A 1100 32.15 18.91 -25.11
N ASN A 1101 31.41 17.93 -25.61
CA ASN A 1101 31.41 17.54 -27.02
C ASN A 1101 29.99 17.10 -27.47
N ASP A 1102 29.81 16.83 -28.75
CA ASP A 1102 28.51 16.41 -29.31
C ASP A 1102 27.97 15.10 -28.71
N GLY A 1103 28.85 14.27 -28.15
CA GLY A 1103 28.50 13.01 -27.49
C GLY A 1103 27.84 13.17 -26.12
N CYS A 1104 27.92 14.35 -25.48
CA CYS A 1104 27.38 14.58 -24.14
C CYS A 1104 25.87 14.31 -24.00
N ARG A 1105 25.10 14.48 -25.09
CA ARG A 1105 23.62 14.30 -25.08
C ARG A 1105 23.18 12.86 -24.80
N HIS A 1106 24.02 11.89 -25.14
CA HIS A 1106 23.72 10.46 -25.01
C HIS A 1106 24.75 9.76 -24.11
N CYS A 1107 25.48 10.54 -23.30
CA CYS A 1107 26.54 10.03 -22.45
C CYS A 1107 25.95 9.34 -21.21
N PRO A 1108 26.27 8.08 -20.92
CA PRO A 1108 25.68 7.32 -19.81
C PRO A 1108 26.03 7.93 -18.43
N ILE A 1109 27.15 8.63 -18.33
CA ILE A 1109 27.67 9.22 -17.09
C ILE A 1109 27.26 10.69 -16.87
N ALA A 1110 26.32 11.23 -17.66
CA ALA A 1110 25.95 12.65 -17.60
C ALA A 1110 25.46 13.13 -16.22
N SER A 1111 24.89 12.23 -15.41
CA SER A 1111 24.44 12.49 -14.04
C SER A 1111 25.57 12.65 -13.02
N SER A 1112 26.80 12.26 -13.38
CA SER A 1112 28.00 12.38 -12.53
C SER A 1112 29.06 13.30 -13.15
N CYS A 1113 28.72 13.98 -14.25
CA CYS A 1113 29.64 14.85 -14.97
C CYS A 1113 29.55 16.29 -14.41
N PRO A 1114 30.67 16.88 -13.94
CA PRO A 1114 30.67 18.24 -13.40
C PRO A 1114 30.40 19.31 -14.47
N ALA A 1115 30.59 18.99 -15.76
CA ALA A 1115 30.31 19.90 -16.87
C ALA A 1115 28.83 19.89 -17.32
N GLN A 1116 27.96 19.14 -16.65
CA GLN A 1116 26.52 19.03 -16.96
C GLN A 1116 25.68 19.47 -15.77
N ASP A 1117 24.57 20.16 -16.01
CA ASP A 1117 23.67 20.62 -14.94
C ASP A 1117 23.13 19.48 -14.06
N LYS A 1118 22.90 18.31 -14.66
CA LYS A 1118 22.44 17.10 -13.95
C LYS A 1118 23.49 16.51 -13.00
N GLY A 1119 24.76 16.80 -13.21
CA GLY A 1119 25.89 16.27 -12.43
C GLY A 1119 26.59 17.31 -11.56
N ARG A 1120 26.05 18.54 -11.46
CA ARG A 1120 26.54 19.56 -10.52
C ARG A 1120 26.43 19.06 -9.08
N GLN A 1121 27.38 19.45 -8.25
CA GLN A 1121 27.28 19.16 -6.83
C GLN A 1121 26.12 19.93 -6.20
N VAL A 1122 25.41 19.29 -5.27
CA VAL A 1122 24.30 19.91 -4.52
C VAL A 1122 24.74 21.17 -3.76
N THR A 1123 26.04 21.33 -3.51
CA THR A 1123 26.67 22.46 -2.82
C THR A 1123 27.05 23.63 -3.74
N GLU A 1124 26.98 23.48 -5.06
CA GLU A 1124 27.34 24.50 -6.06
C GLU A 1124 26.12 25.31 -6.59
N GLY A 1125 24.94 25.09 -6.00
CA GLY A 1125 23.67 25.72 -6.36
C GLY A 1125 23.42 27.05 -5.67
#